data_AF-A0A226D4E9-F1
#
_entry.id   AF-A0A226D4E9-F1
#
_cell.length_a   1.000
_cell.length_b   1.000
_cell.length_c   1.000
_cell.angle_alpha   90.00
_cell.angle_beta   90.00
_cell.angle_gamma   90.00
#
_symmetry.space_group_name_H-M   'P 1'
#
loop_
_entity.id
_entity.type
_entity.pdbx_description
1 polymer ?
#
loop_
_entity_poly.entity_id
_entity_poly.type
_entity_poly.pdbx_seq_one_letter_code
_entity_poly.pdbx_strand_id
1 'polypeptide(L)'
;MGCFRKLWLSFVCLAVARFSFGYEIDPTLKFSEMVDRIPLAQHFENMAVTHPFYDEIARETLRLEHFMAMTQQDHLYVDNLFYFFRLLAERETDPVRKEYLQTVGNENWDDYWQVYYDKFNFSKPVHMVPSVLAYSVSQLRAAKHDNIGVALATAYPCYTEFIEANSGGMDSPITQEFITFVDGYYNRLGNDTRTKQAMLHAYTRSVQYEHSFAETNYNLMRESQPPPNFTDLAESYVVPEFQSAHIYHRLFEEIGNATLPMDNFAVLIQQDHIYMRAFYAAFSFMKAKETDPELKLLLTKDPTNTYAFFQSQYDEFNFGPAAFTDAYNDAYMNHITSIAEHKSVAEGLSGIYPCYYLWAKMGEYIASIANLPANPNHPYKSFVQNSDPEGSTSLSRIQSLINGYFLRLEDDLETKLEMFKIVEKSTLHEIKELVLSQVHGYPRTKKKNYCPFPDPIPKDFENLQSDLNRAPAQDWIIYEVTCIRTHGSSQQANGPVDQEIPDIRQLETLEIPFVRVEADQQLSELLSEFRNFQVESLRNQAFLLERVLTLSKVGGNSGRSTCVYDTLQWMISHELAQILRLTTLTSISGKTAIGNKLFVKLIRDSVRIGNPGLTDHQITSFIGAWFRQSSQRDKSKNENNAGHLAQNAETASGQDGGGGAQENSNQHHDNPVSDDL
;
A
#
# COMPACT_ATOMS: atom_id res chain seq x y z
N MET A 1 -17.57 15.87 16.74
CA MET A 1 -17.55 15.61 15.27
C MET A 1 -16.62 14.47 14.84
N GLY A 2 -15.40 14.30 15.41
CA GLY A 2 -14.45 13.27 14.96
C GLY A 2 -14.92 11.80 15.09
N CYS A 3 -15.64 11.43 16.15
CA CYS A 3 -16.13 10.05 16.33
C CYS A 3 -17.24 9.66 15.35
N PHE A 4 -18.16 10.58 15.03
CA PHE A 4 -19.26 10.31 14.10
C PHE A 4 -18.75 10.17 12.66
N ARG A 5 -17.77 11.00 12.26
CA ARG A 5 -17.10 10.91 10.96
C ARG A 5 -16.33 9.59 10.81
N LYS A 6 -15.64 9.12 11.85
CA LYS A 6 -14.96 7.80 11.86
C LYS A 6 -15.91 6.62 11.81
N LEU A 7 -17.06 6.70 12.49
CA LEU A 7 -18.08 5.66 12.47
C LEU A 7 -18.76 5.57 11.10
N TRP A 8 -19.05 6.72 10.49
CA TRP A 8 -19.65 6.82 9.15
C TRP A 8 -18.70 6.34 8.06
N LEU A 9 -17.43 6.75 8.07
CA LEU A 9 -16.39 6.22 7.16
C LEU A 9 -16.20 4.71 7.33
N SER A 10 -16.22 4.19 8.56
CA SER A 10 -16.15 2.75 8.80
C SER A 10 -17.38 2.02 8.25
N PHE A 11 -18.57 2.62 8.33
CA PHE A 11 -19.81 2.08 7.77
C PHE A 11 -19.82 2.11 6.24
N VAL A 12 -19.32 3.19 5.62
CA VAL A 12 -19.16 3.30 4.17
C VAL A 12 -18.12 2.29 3.67
N CYS A 13 -16.96 2.17 4.33
CA CYS A 13 -15.98 1.14 3.99
C CYS A 13 -16.52 -0.29 4.20
N LEU A 14 -17.36 -0.53 5.22
CA LEU A 14 -18.03 -1.83 5.42
C LEU A 14 -19.12 -2.10 4.38
N ALA A 15 -19.85 -1.07 3.97
CA ALA A 15 -20.86 -1.17 2.92
C ALA A 15 -20.18 -1.45 1.59
N VAL A 16 -19.17 -0.65 1.21
CA VAL A 16 -18.34 -0.88 0.02
C VAL A 16 -17.72 -2.27 0.07
N ALA A 17 -17.05 -2.68 1.15
CA ALA A 17 -16.48 -4.04 1.24
C ALA A 17 -17.51 -5.18 1.18
N ARG A 18 -18.77 -4.95 1.60
CA ARG A 18 -19.88 -5.92 1.42
C ARG A 18 -20.44 -5.91 0.00
N PHE A 19 -20.50 -4.75 -0.65
CA PHE A 19 -20.90 -4.60 -2.05
C PHE A 19 -19.82 -5.06 -3.03
N SER A 20 -18.54 -5.08 -2.63
CA SER A 20 -17.42 -5.30 -3.54
C SER A 20 -17.08 -6.75 -3.85
N PHE A 21 -17.58 -7.78 -3.14
CA PHE A 21 -17.06 -9.15 -3.35
C PHE A 21 -18.03 -10.32 -3.19
N GLY A 22 -19.28 -10.10 -2.78
CA GLY A 22 -20.26 -11.17 -2.57
C GLY A 22 -21.35 -11.16 -3.62
N TYR A 23 -21.12 -11.76 -4.78
CA TYR A 23 -22.17 -12.03 -5.77
C TYR A 23 -22.68 -13.45 -5.54
N GLU A 24 -24.01 -13.63 -5.46
CA GLU A 24 -24.62 -14.95 -5.38
C GLU A 24 -24.51 -15.61 -6.75
N ILE A 25 -23.92 -16.80 -6.81
CA ILE A 25 -23.77 -17.55 -8.06
C ILE A 25 -25.14 -18.09 -8.45
N ASP A 26 -25.68 -17.60 -9.57
CA ASP A 26 -26.84 -18.20 -10.21
C ASP A 26 -26.38 -19.37 -11.09
N PRO A 27 -26.71 -20.62 -10.74
CA PRO A 27 -26.24 -21.77 -11.50
C PRO A 27 -26.90 -21.88 -12.89
N THR A 28 -27.94 -21.09 -13.17
CA THR A 28 -28.64 -21.08 -14.45
C THR A 28 -28.01 -20.17 -15.49
N LEU A 29 -27.13 -19.27 -15.05
CA LEU A 29 -26.48 -18.29 -15.91
C LEU A 29 -25.12 -18.76 -16.38
N LYS A 30 -24.77 -18.34 -17.59
CA LYS A 30 -23.42 -18.46 -18.14
C LYS A 30 -22.48 -17.43 -17.52
N PHE A 31 -21.19 -17.51 -17.84
CA PHE A 31 -20.21 -16.56 -17.30
C PHE A 31 -20.47 -15.15 -17.80
N SER A 32 -20.68 -14.98 -19.11
CA SER A 32 -21.06 -13.72 -19.74
C SER A 32 -22.25 -13.05 -19.04
N GLU A 33 -23.34 -13.79 -18.84
CA GLU A 33 -24.54 -13.29 -18.16
C GLU A 33 -24.33 -13.00 -16.66
N MET A 34 -23.37 -13.68 -16.02
CA MET A 34 -23.01 -13.43 -14.62
C MET A 34 -22.17 -12.17 -14.46
N VAL A 35 -21.25 -11.89 -15.39
CA VAL A 35 -20.37 -10.72 -15.30
C VAL A 35 -21.13 -9.41 -15.51
N ASP A 36 -22.13 -9.38 -16.38
CA ASP A 36 -23.05 -8.24 -16.58
C ASP A 36 -23.83 -7.86 -15.30
N ARG A 37 -23.88 -8.78 -14.33
CA ARG A 37 -24.59 -8.59 -13.06
C ARG A 37 -23.67 -8.19 -11.91
N ILE A 38 -22.40 -7.88 -12.17
CA ILE A 38 -21.44 -7.44 -11.16
C ILE A 38 -21.39 -5.91 -11.16
N PRO A 39 -22.05 -5.21 -10.22
CA PRO A 39 -22.11 -3.74 -10.25
C PRO A 39 -20.74 -3.07 -10.19
N LEU A 40 -19.78 -3.71 -9.52
CA LEU A 40 -18.41 -3.19 -9.42
C LEU A 40 -17.68 -3.29 -10.77
N ALA A 41 -17.83 -4.40 -11.49
CA ALA A 41 -17.25 -4.53 -12.81
C ALA A 41 -17.92 -3.54 -13.78
N GLN A 42 -19.26 -3.45 -13.77
CA GLN A 42 -19.97 -2.46 -14.57
C GLN A 42 -19.50 -1.02 -14.28
N HIS A 43 -19.19 -0.70 -13.03
CA HIS A 43 -18.66 0.61 -12.68
C HIS A 43 -17.30 0.87 -13.33
N PHE A 44 -16.36 -0.07 -13.24
CA PHE A 44 -15.03 0.09 -13.84
C PHE A 44 -15.07 -0.01 -15.37
N GLU A 45 -15.91 -0.86 -15.93
CA GLU A 45 -16.15 -0.96 -17.37
C GLU A 45 -16.72 0.36 -17.91
N ASN A 46 -17.74 0.93 -17.25
CA ASN A 46 -18.24 2.25 -17.60
C ASN A 46 -17.12 3.30 -17.50
N MET A 47 -16.32 3.28 -16.43
CA MET A 47 -15.20 4.22 -16.29
C MET A 47 -14.14 4.04 -17.38
N ALA A 48 -13.84 2.81 -17.79
CA ALA A 48 -12.91 2.50 -18.87
C ALA A 48 -13.47 2.97 -20.21
N VAL A 49 -14.69 2.58 -20.57
CA VAL A 49 -15.35 2.93 -21.84
C VAL A 49 -15.62 4.44 -21.97
N THR A 50 -15.97 5.12 -20.87
CA THR A 50 -16.19 6.59 -20.87
C THR A 50 -14.93 7.37 -20.51
N HIS A 51 -13.76 6.73 -20.48
CA HIS A 51 -12.53 7.39 -20.11
C HIS A 51 -12.20 8.50 -21.16
N PRO A 52 -11.78 9.72 -20.75
CA PRO A 52 -11.45 10.82 -21.66
C PRO A 52 -10.50 10.43 -22.79
N PHE A 53 -9.60 9.49 -22.52
CA PHE A 53 -8.71 8.88 -23.51
C PHE A 53 -9.44 8.33 -24.74
N TYR A 54 -10.42 7.44 -24.57
CA TYR A 54 -11.14 6.85 -25.69
C TYR A 54 -12.07 7.86 -26.38
N ASP A 55 -12.62 8.79 -25.60
CA ASP A 55 -13.38 9.94 -26.11
C ASP A 55 -12.52 10.80 -27.05
N GLU A 56 -11.27 11.08 -26.68
CA GLU A 56 -10.31 11.83 -27.49
C GLU A 56 -9.85 11.04 -28.72
N ILE A 57 -9.69 9.72 -28.63
CA ILE A 57 -9.43 8.86 -29.79
C ILE A 57 -10.60 8.94 -30.77
N ALA A 58 -11.83 8.74 -30.28
CA ALA A 58 -13.03 8.74 -31.11
C ALA A 58 -13.31 10.09 -31.79
N ARG A 59 -12.89 11.20 -31.15
CA ARG A 59 -13.00 12.56 -31.71
C ARG A 59 -11.79 13.00 -32.52
N GLU A 60 -10.78 12.14 -32.67
CA GLU A 60 -9.50 12.47 -33.32
C GLU A 60 -8.78 13.69 -32.68
N THR A 61 -8.98 13.90 -31.38
CA THR A 61 -8.36 14.98 -30.60
C THR A 61 -7.24 14.50 -29.69
N LEU A 62 -7.01 13.19 -29.60
CA LEU A 62 -5.92 12.64 -28.79
C LEU A 62 -4.58 13.17 -29.31
N ARG A 63 -3.76 13.69 -28.38
CA ARG A 63 -2.40 14.14 -28.70
C ARG A 63 -1.58 12.97 -29.25
N LEU A 64 -0.78 13.25 -30.29
CA LEU A 64 -0.02 12.22 -31.00
C LEU A 64 0.90 11.43 -30.05
N GLU A 65 1.54 12.11 -29.10
CA GLU A 65 2.38 11.52 -28.07
C GLU A 65 1.64 10.51 -27.17
N HIS A 66 0.38 10.77 -26.81
CA HIS A 66 -0.43 9.83 -26.03
C HIS A 66 -0.78 8.60 -26.87
N PHE A 67 -1.11 8.79 -28.15
CA PHE A 67 -1.38 7.70 -29.07
C PHE A 67 -0.14 6.80 -29.26
N MET A 68 1.04 7.39 -29.40
CA MET A 68 2.30 6.65 -29.54
C MET A 68 2.64 5.86 -28.28
N ALA A 69 2.49 6.47 -27.10
CA ALA A 69 2.72 5.81 -25.82
C ALA A 69 1.75 4.63 -25.62
N MET A 70 0.46 4.83 -25.91
CA MET A 70 -0.53 3.73 -25.91
C MET A 70 -0.13 2.62 -26.86
N THR A 71 0.21 2.94 -28.11
CA THR A 71 0.58 1.94 -29.13
C THR A 71 1.78 1.10 -28.68
N GLN A 72 2.74 1.71 -27.99
CA GLN A 72 3.88 1.02 -27.38
C GLN A 72 3.45 0.08 -26.25
N GLN A 73 2.60 0.54 -25.32
CA GLN A 73 2.15 -0.26 -24.19
C GLN A 73 1.23 -1.40 -24.61
N ASP A 74 0.35 -1.15 -25.58
CA ASP A 74 -0.60 -2.13 -26.09
C ASP A 74 0.11 -3.27 -26.84
N HIS A 75 1.12 -2.96 -27.65
CA HIS A 75 1.96 -3.98 -28.27
C HIS A 75 2.59 -4.92 -27.23
N LEU A 76 3.26 -4.38 -26.20
CA LEU A 76 3.86 -5.21 -25.15
C LEU A 76 2.83 -6.08 -24.43
N TYR A 77 1.65 -5.52 -24.14
CA TYR A 77 0.57 -6.22 -23.48
C TYR A 77 0.03 -7.36 -24.35
N VAL A 78 -0.27 -7.09 -25.62
CA VAL A 78 -0.79 -8.08 -26.58
C VAL A 78 0.18 -9.24 -26.79
N ASP A 79 1.49 -8.99 -26.87
CA ASP A 79 2.50 -10.06 -26.95
C ASP A 79 2.43 -11.01 -25.74
N ASN A 80 2.24 -10.44 -24.55
CA ASN A 80 2.09 -11.20 -23.32
C ASN A 80 0.75 -11.91 -23.21
N LEU A 81 -0.31 -11.33 -23.80
CA LEU A 81 -1.60 -11.97 -23.92
C LEU A 81 -1.52 -13.22 -24.83
N PHE A 82 -0.83 -13.15 -25.98
CA PHE A 82 -0.62 -14.34 -26.81
C PHE A 82 0.25 -15.38 -26.11
N TYR A 83 1.29 -14.96 -25.37
CA TYR A 83 2.04 -15.88 -24.52
C TYR A 83 1.19 -16.54 -23.44
N PHE A 84 0.27 -15.78 -22.82
CA PHE A 84 -0.72 -16.31 -21.89
C PHE A 84 -1.55 -17.44 -22.52
N PHE A 85 -2.03 -17.29 -23.76
CA PHE A 85 -2.77 -18.35 -24.46
C PHE A 85 -1.91 -19.58 -24.77
N ARG A 86 -0.62 -19.39 -25.12
CA ARG A 86 0.33 -20.52 -25.28
C ARG A 86 0.48 -21.33 -24.00
N LEU A 87 0.60 -20.65 -22.85
CA LEU A 87 0.66 -21.32 -21.54
C LEU A 87 -0.62 -22.10 -21.22
N LEU A 88 -1.80 -21.55 -21.56
CA LEU A 88 -3.06 -22.27 -21.39
C LEU A 88 -3.17 -23.49 -22.32
N ALA A 89 -2.75 -23.35 -23.58
CA ALA A 89 -2.71 -24.44 -24.55
C ALA A 89 -1.83 -25.61 -24.11
N GLU A 90 -0.69 -25.34 -23.47
CA GLU A 90 0.19 -26.37 -22.93
C GLU A 90 -0.49 -27.20 -21.82
N ARG A 91 -1.38 -26.56 -21.06
CA ARG A 91 -2.10 -27.15 -19.92
C ARG A 91 -3.42 -27.81 -20.32
N GLU A 92 -4.02 -27.42 -21.44
CA GLU A 92 -5.31 -27.96 -21.87
C GLU A 92 -5.18 -29.40 -22.40
N THR A 93 -6.07 -30.27 -21.93
CA THR A 93 -6.05 -31.70 -22.25
C THR A 93 -7.02 -32.08 -23.37
N ASP A 94 -8.07 -31.30 -23.58
CA ASP A 94 -9.04 -31.51 -24.64
C ASP A 94 -8.49 -31.00 -25.97
N PRO A 95 -8.45 -31.84 -27.03
CA PRO A 95 -7.77 -31.50 -28.26
C PRO A 95 -8.40 -30.31 -28.98
N VAL A 96 -9.73 -30.19 -28.97
CA VAL A 96 -10.44 -29.10 -29.65
C VAL A 96 -10.18 -27.77 -28.93
N ARG A 97 -10.25 -27.77 -27.59
CA ARG A 97 -9.97 -26.55 -26.83
C ARG A 97 -8.50 -26.16 -26.86
N LYS A 98 -7.61 -27.14 -26.87
CA LYS A 98 -6.18 -26.93 -27.04
C LYS A 98 -5.88 -26.30 -28.39
N GLU A 99 -6.44 -26.82 -29.48
CA GLU A 99 -6.26 -26.28 -30.83
C GLU A 99 -6.72 -24.82 -30.92
N TYR A 100 -7.86 -24.48 -30.30
CA TYR A 100 -8.32 -23.09 -30.20
C TYR A 100 -7.29 -22.19 -29.47
N LEU A 101 -6.87 -22.57 -28.26
CA LEU A 101 -5.89 -21.81 -27.47
C LEU A 101 -4.54 -21.67 -28.20
N GLN A 102 -4.11 -22.72 -28.90
CA GLN A 102 -2.88 -22.70 -29.71
C GLN A 102 -3.02 -21.77 -30.90
N THR A 103 -4.17 -21.75 -31.56
CA THR A 103 -4.43 -20.86 -32.70
C THR A 103 -4.30 -19.41 -32.27
N VAL A 104 -4.99 -19.04 -31.19
CA VAL A 104 -4.92 -17.68 -30.61
C VAL A 104 -3.49 -17.36 -30.14
N GLY A 105 -2.84 -18.27 -29.41
CA GLY A 105 -1.50 -18.05 -28.88
C GLY A 105 -0.39 -18.00 -29.94
N ASN A 106 -0.66 -18.45 -31.17
CA ASN A 106 0.27 -18.39 -32.30
C ASN A 106 0.01 -17.18 -33.20
N GLU A 107 -0.98 -16.34 -32.89
CA GLU A 107 -1.14 -15.07 -33.59
C GLU A 107 0.11 -14.20 -33.40
N ASN A 108 0.47 -13.46 -34.45
CA ASN A 108 1.54 -12.48 -34.41
C ASN A 108 1.05 -11.19 -35.04
N TRP A 109 1.03 -10.13 -34.23
CA TRP A 109 0.55 -8.81 -34.59
C TRP A 109 1.68 -7.79 -34.76
N ASP A 110 2.94 -8.25 -34.83
CA ASP A 110 4.12 -7.41 -35.12
C ASP A 110 3.92 -6.53 -36.35
N ASP A 111 3.43 -7.10 -37.45
CA ASP A 111 3.21 -6.39 -38.71
C ASP A 111 2.12 -5.31 -38.56
N TYR A 112 1.10 -5.58 -37.73
CA TYR A 112 0.05 -4.61 -37.42
C TYR A 112 0.64 -3.39 -36.71
N TRP A 113 1.46 -3.61 -35.69
CA TRP A 113 2.13 -2.52 -34.96
C TRP A 113 3.21 -1.81 -35.77
N GLN A 114 3.92 -2.54 -36.64
CA GLN A 114 4.97 -1.97 -37.49
C GLN A 114 4.45 -0.87 -38.41
N VAL A 115 3.20 -1.00 -38.91
CA VAL A 115 2.54 0.05 -39.70
C VAL A 115 2.48 1.37 -38.92
N TYR A 116 2.18 1.33 -37.62
CA TYR A 116 2.11 2.53 -36.78
C TYR A 116 3.51 3.09 -36.52
N TYR A 117 4.49 2.26 -36.17
CA TYR A 117 5.87 2.69 -35.95
C TYR A 117 6.47 3.39 -37.17
N ASP A 118 6.26 2.83 -38.36
CA ASP A 118 6.74 3.41 -39.62
C ASP A 118 5.98 4.70 -39.95
N LYS A 119 4.65 4.71 -39.77
CA LYS A 119 3.79 5.86 -40.11
C LYS A 119 4.08 7.08 -39.25
N PHE A 120 4.30 6.90 -37.95
CA PHE A 120 4.51 7.99 -37.01
C PHE A 120 5.97 8.16 -36.58
N ASN A 121 6.87 7.34 -37.15
CA ASN A 121 8.33 7.42 -36.94
C ASN A 121 8.75 7.36 -35.47
N PHE A 122 8.28 6.32 -34.76
CA PHE A 122 8.68 6.06 -33.37
C PHE A 122 9.18 4.65 -33.14
N SER A 123 10.00 4.52 -32.09
CA SER A 123 10.63 3.26 -31.75
C SER A 123 9.64 2.23 -31.20
N LYS A 124 9.95 0.95 -31.42
CA LYS A 124 9.30 -0.14 -30.70
C LYS A 124 9.39 0.06 -29.19
N PRO A 125 8.39 -0.43 -28.43
CA PRO A 125 8.41 -0.34 -26.98
C PRO A 125 9.58 -1.14 -26.40
N VAL A 126 10.08 -0.69 -25.26
CA VAL A 126 11.17 -1.39 -24.55
C VAL A 126 10.70 -1.89 -23.19
N HIS A 127 9.84 -1.12 -22.50
CA HIS A 127 9.38 -1.43 -21.15
C HIS A 127 7.90 -1.13 -20.95
N MET A 128 7.24 -2.01 -20.19
CA MET A 128 5.88 -1.78 -19.71
C MET A 128 5.88 -0.77 -18.57
N VAL A 129 4.92 0.15 -18.57
CA VAL A 129 4.60 0.94 -17.38
C VAL A 129 4.04 0.03 -16.26
N PRO A 130 4.13 0.42 -14.98
CA PRO A 130 3.81 -0.47 -13.86
C PRO A 130 2.40 -1.08 -13.89
N SER A 131 1.39 -0.35 -14.36
CA SER A 131 0.00 -0.84 -14.45
C SER A 131 -0.16 -1.92 -15.52
N VAL A 132 0.38 -1.70 -16.71
CA VAL A 132 0.41 -2.66 -17.83
C VAL A 132 1.18 -3.92 -17.43
N LEU A 133 2.31 -3.74 -16.76
CA LEU A 133 3.12 -4.82 -16.22
C LEU A 133 2.36 -5.62 -15.15
N ALA A 134 1.67 -4.94 -14.23
CA ALA A 134 0.87 -5.58 -13.20
C ALA A 134 -0.25 -6.43 -13.80
N TYR A 135 -0.88 -5.95 -14.87
CA TYR A 135 -1.92 -6.68 -15.56
C TYR A 135 -1.37 -7.95 -16.22
N SER A 136 -0.31 -7.80 -17.03
CA SER A 136 0.37 -8.90 -17.71
C SER A 136 0.83 -9.98 -16.73
N VAL A 137 1.46 -9.58 -15.62
CA VAL A 137 1.89 -10.52 -14.57
C VAL A 137 0.71 -11.21 -13.91
N SER A 138 -0.40 -10.51 -13.67
CA SER A 138 -1.61 -11.11 -13.09
C SER A 138 -2.17 -12.21 -14.00
N GLN A 139 -2.28 -11.93 -15.31
CA GLN A 139 -2.75 -12.90 -16.30
C GLN A 139 -1.80 -14.10 -16.40
N LEU A 140 -0.50 -13.85 -16.57
CA LEU A 140 0.51 -14.91 -16.72
C LEU A 140 0.58 -15.82 -15.48
N ARG A 141 0.46 -15.26 -14.27
CA ARG A 141 0.38 -16.07 -13.04
C ARG A 141 -0.87 -16.95 -13.03
N ALA A 142 -2.02 -16.40 -13.41
CA ALA A 142 -3.25 -17.18 -13.52
C ALA A 142 -3.10 -18.30 -14.56
N ALA A 143 -2.49 -18.01 -15.72
CA ALA A 143 -2.21 -19.02 -16.75
C ALA A 143 -1.22 -20.10 -16.32
N LYS A 144 -0.27 -19.81 -15.43
CA LYS A 144 0.66 -20.83 -14.91
C LYS A 144 0.03 -21.69 -13.81
N HIS A 145 -0.77 -21.09 -12.93
CA HIS A 145 -1.08 -21.70 -11.63
C HIS A 145 -2.56 -21.94 -11.35
N ASP A 146 -3.47 -21.16 -11.94
CA ASP A 146 -4.91 -21.22 -11.62
C ASP A 146 -5.66 -22.16 -12.57
N ASN A 147 -6.91 -22.47 -12.24
CA ASN A 147 -7.81 -23.20 -13.15
C ASN A 147 -7.90 -22.47 -14.51
N ILE A 148 -7.92 -23.19 -15.63
CA ILE A 148 -7.96 -22.60 -16.98
C ILE A 148 -9.14 -21.62 -17.13
N GLY A 149 -10.32 -21.93 -16.57
CA GLY A 149 -11.45 -21.00 -16.56
C GLY A 149 -11.17 -19.71 -15.78
N VAL A 150 -10.49 -19.79 -14.64
CA VAL A 150 -10.08 -18.61 -13.84
C VAL A 150 -9.07 -17.77 -14.61
N ALA A 151 -8.10 -18.40 -15.27
CA ALA A 151 -7.15 -17.70 -16.12
C ALA A 151 -7.86 -17.02 -17.29
N LEU A 152 -8.73 -17.72 -18.03
CA LEU A 152 -9.49 -17.15 -19.15
C LEU A 152 -10.35 -15.95 -18.72
N ALA A 153 -10.95 -16.00 -17.53
CA ALA A 153 -11.68 -14.87 -16.97
C ALA A 153 -10.80 -13.62 -16.78
N THR A 154 -9.47 -13.76 -16.63
CA THR A 154 -8.56 -12.60 -16.56
C THR A 154 -8.30 -11.93 -17.90
N ALA A 155 -8.52 -12.62 -19.02
CA ALA A 155 -8.37 -12.08 -20.38
C ALA A 155 -9.70 -11.56 -20.96
N TYR A 156 -10.81 -11.84 -20.28
CA TYR A 156 -12.15 -11.53 -20.79
C TYR A 156 -12.39 -10.04 -21.06
N PRO A 157 -12.06 -9.10 -20.14
CA PRO A 157 -12.28 -7.67 -20.38
C PRO A 157 -11.54 -7.16 -21.62
N CYS A 158 -10.26 -7.52 -21.78
CA CYS A 158 -9.49 -7.17 -22.96
C CYS A 158 -10.16 -7.68 -24.24
N TYR A 159 -10.63 -8.94 -24.26
CA TYR A 159 -11.29 -9.51 -25.44
C TYR A 159 -12.60 -8.80 -25.78
N THR A 160 -13.38 -8.38 -24.78
CA THR A 160 -14.61 -7.64 -25.04
C THR A 160 -14.31 -6.22 -25.49
N GLU A 161 -13.46 -5.49 -24.77
CA GLU A 161 -13.18 -4.07 -25.05
C GLU A 161 -12.34 -3.87 -26.32
N PHE A 162 -11.25 -4.62 -26.50
CA PHE A 162 -10.34 -4.47 -27.64
C PHE A 162 -10.98 -4.92 -28.96
N ILE A 163 -11.74 -6.02 -28.94
CA ILE A 163 -12.35 -6.56 -30.16
C ILE A 163 -13.62 -5.77 -30.51
N GLU A 164 -14.36 -5.26 -29.53
CA GLU A 164 -15.44 -4.28 -29.79
C GLU A 164 -14.91 -3.07 -30.57
N ALA A 165 -13.76 -2.54 -30.16
CA ALA A 165 -13.15 -1.39 -30.81
C ALA A 165 -12.63 -1.69 -32.23
N ASN A 166 -12.14 -2.90 -32.49
CA ASN A 166 -11.36 -3.20 -33.72
C ASN A 166 -12.05 -4.11 -34.75
N SER A 167 -13.07 -4.90 -34.38
CA SER A 167 -13.58 -6.00 -35.24
C SER A 167 -15.08 -5.95 -35.56
N GLY A 168 -15.71 -4.78 -35.43
CA GLY A 168 -17.14 -4.62 -35.74
C GLY A 168 -18.07 -4.92 -34.55
N GLY A 169 -17.58 -4.78 -33.32
CA GLY A 169 -18.38 -4.89 -32.10
C GLY A 169 -18.46 -6.32 -31.53
N MET A 170 -19.28 -6.48 -30.49
CA MET A 170 -19.59 -7.76 -29.82
C MET A 170 -20.07 -8.85 -30.77
N ASP A 171 -20.64 -8.49 -31.92
CA ASP A 171 -21.15 -9.43 -32.92
C ASP A 171 -20.04 -10.03 -33.80
N SER A 172 -18.77 -9.65 -33.61
CA SER A 172 -17.64 -10.27 -34.30
C SER A 172 -17.60 -11.78 -34.04
N PRO A 173 -17.46 -12.63 -35.08
CA PRO A 173 -17.37 -14.08 -34.92
C PRO A 173 -16.27 -14.51 -33.94
N ILE A 174 -15.14 -13.79 -33.91
CA ILE A 174 -14.00 -14.09 -33.04
C ILE A 174 -14.35 -13.84 -31.57
N THR A 175 -15.03 -12.72 -31.27
CA THR A 175 -15.49 -12.39 -29.91
C THR A 175 -16.50 -13.43 -29.43
N GLN A 176 -17.48 -13.75 -30.26
CA GLN A 176 -18.52 -14.73 -29.91
C GLN A 176 -17.94 -16.13 -29.69
N GLU A 177 -16.92 -16.52 -30.46
CA GLU A 177 -16.19 -17.77 -30.26
C GLU A 177 -15.48 -17.78 -28.89
N PHE A 178 -14.77 -16.69 -28.55
CA PHE A 178 -14.10 -16.57 -27.25
C PHE A 178 -15.09 -16.57 -26.06
N ILE A 179 -16.18 -15.80 -26.14
CA ILE A 179 -17.22 -15.77 -25.11
C ILE A 179 -17.81 -17.17 -24.91
N THR A 180 -18.17 -17.84 -26.01
CA THR A 180 -18.68 -19.21 -25.99
C THR A 180 -17.68 -20.18 -25.36
N PHE A 181 -16.39 -19.99 -25.64
CA PHE A 181 -15.31 -20.79 -25.09
C PHE A 181 -15.21 -20.65 -23.57
N VAL A 182 -15.22 -19.41 -23.05
CA VAL A 182 -15.18 -19.11 -21.61
C VAL A 182 -16.43 -19.61 -20.88
N ASP A 183 -17.61 -19.36 -21.45
CA ASP A 183 -18.90 -19.88 -20.95
C ASP A 183 -18.88 -21.40 -20.85
N GLY A 184 -18.25 -22.07 -21.83
CA GLY A 184 -18.03 -23.51 -21.80
C GLY A 184 -17.27 -23.99 -20.57
N TYR A 185 -16.20 -23.28 -20.13
CA TYR A 185 -15.50 -23.63 -18.90
C TYR A 185 -16.37 -23.41 -17.67
N TYR A 186 -17.04 -22.27 -17.60
CA TYR A 186 -17.89 -21.93 -16.46
C TYR A 186 -19.02 -22.95 -16.27
N ASN A 187 -19.67 -23.37 -17.36
CA ASN A 187 -20.73 -24.36 -17.33
C ASN A 187 -20.24 -25.74 -16.88
N ARG A 188 -19.05 -26.16 -17.33
CA ARG A 188 -18.43 -27.45 -16.93
C ARG A 188 -18.11 -27.54 -15.44
N LEU A 189 -17.94 -26.41 -14.75
CA LEU A 189 -17.74 -26.40 -13.30
C LEU A 189 -18.98 -26.88 -12.53
N GLY A 190 -20.17 -26.88 -13.13
CA GLY A 190 -21.40 -27.34 -12.48
C GLY A 190 -21.66 -26.62 -11.16
N ASN A 191 -21.61 -27.39 -10.06
CA ASN A 191 -21.81 -26.90 -8.68
C ASN A 191 -20.52 -26.48 -7.96
N ASP A 192 -19.36 -26.42 -8.65
CA ASP A 192 -18.14 -25.86 -8.08
C ASP A 192 -18.23 -24.34 -7.98
N THR A 193 -18.95 -23.89 -6.96
CA THR A 193 -19.17 -22.48 -6.67
C THR A 193 -17.89 -21.75 -6.30
N ARG A 194 -16.90 -22.45 -5.73
CA ARG A 194 -15.62 -21.84 -5.35
C ARG A 194 -14.84 -21.40 -6.59
N THR A 195 -14.73 -22.28 -7.59
CA THR A 195 -14.01 -21.95 -8.84
C THR A 195 -14.79 -20.93 -9.66
N LYS A 196 -16.13 -21.05 -9.72
CA LYS A 196 -16.99 -20.02 -10.35
C LYS A 196 -16.79 -18.64 -9.72
N GLN A 197 -16.72 -18.58 -8.38
CA GLN A 197 -16.48 -17.32 -7.68
C GLN A 197 -15.07 -16.77 -7.97
N ALA A 198 -14.06 -17.65 -8.05
CA ALA A 198 -12.71 -17.25 -8.44
C ALA A 198 -12.66 -16.67 -9.87
N MET A 199 -13.43 -17.23 -10.83
CA MET A 199 -13.56 -16.67 -12.18
C MET A 199 -14.15 -15.24 -12.15
N LEU A 200 -15.24 -15.02 -11.40
CA LEU A 200 -15.86 -13.69 -11.30
C LEU A 200 -14.94 -12.66 -10.61
N HIS A 201 -14.19 -13.10 -9.59
CA HIS A 201 -13.18 -12.26 -8.94
C HIS A 201 -12.01 -11.93 -9.87
N ALA A 202 -11.56 -12.90 -10.66
CA ALA A 202 -10.51 -12.71 -11.67
C ALA A 202 -10.94 -11.68 -12.72
N TYR A 203 -12.15 -11.81 -13.28
CA TYR A 203 -12.72 -10.82 -14.20
C TYR A 203 -12.83 -9.43 -13.57
N THR A 204 -13.40 -9.33 -12.37
CA THR A 204 -13.56 -8.02 -11.69
C THR A 204 -12.22 -7.32 -11.50
N ARG A 205 -11.15 -8.07 -11.19
CA ARG A 205 -9.80 -7.53 -11.07
C ARG A 205 -9.22 -7.12 -12.43
N SER A 206 -9.49 -7.88 -13.49
CA SER A 206 -9.04 -7.52 -14.83
C SER A 206 -9.69 -6.25 -15.34
N VAL A 207 -10.98 -6.00 -15.09
CA VAL A 207 -11.62 -4.72 -15.46
C VAL A 207 -10.96 -3.54 -14.73
N GLN A 208 -10.50 -3.73 -13.47
CA GLN A 208 -9.72 -2.70 -12.76
C GLN A 208 -8.35 -2.45 -13.41
N TYR A 209 -7.73 -3.49 -13.97
CA TYR A 209 -6.50 -3.34 -14.72
C TYR A 209 -6.72 -2.63 -16.04
N GLU A 210 -7.81 -2.90 -16.77
CA GLU A 210 -8.17 -2.15 -18.00
C GLU A 210 -8.35 -0.66 -17.72
N HIS A 211 -9.11 -0.33 -16.66
CA HIS A 211 -9.25 1.06 -16.25
C HIS A 211 -7.89 1.69 -15.90
N SER A 212 -7.05 0.96 -15.17
CA SER A 212 -5.70 1.43 -14.82
C SER A 212 -4.79 1.57 -16.05
N PHE A 213 -4.96 0.71 -17.05
CA PHE A 213 -4.27 0.77 -18.34
C PHE A 213 -4.65 2.06 -19.07
N ALA A 214 -5.95 2.35 -19.21
CA ALA A 214 -6.45 3.57 -19.85
C ALA A 214 -5.95 4.83 -19.14
N GLU A 215 -6.09 4.90 -17.81
CA GLU A 215 -5.59 6.01 -16.99
C GLU A 215 -4.08 6.22 -17.16
N THR A 216 -3.30 5.14 -17.14
CA THR A 216 -1.84 5.25 -17.24
C THR A 216 -1.41 5.73 -18.63
N ASN A 217 -2.04 5.22 -19.68
CA ASN A 217 -1.78 5.65 -21.06
C ASN A 217 -2.22 7.09 -21.32
N TYR A 218 -3.28 7.56 -20.67
CA TYR A 218 -3.68 8.96 -20.76
C TYR A 218 -2.72 9.90 -20.04
N ASN A 219 -2.19 9.47 -18.89
CA ASN A 219 -1.22 10.24 -18.11
C ASN A 219 0.22 10.13 -18.64
N LEU A 220 0.48 9.25 -19.61
CA LEU A 220 1.75 9.13 -20.34
C LEU A 220 1.98 10.37 -21.21
N MET A 221 2.39 11.48 -20.60
CA MET A 221 2.65 12.76 -21.28
C MET A 221 3.93 12.79 -22.13
N ARG A 222 4.66 11.68 -22.24
CA ARG A 222 5.94 11.63 -22.97
C ARG A 222 6.08 10.35 -23.76
N GLU A 223 6.21 10.51 -25.07
CA GLU A 223 7.20 9.72 -25.77
C GLU A 223 8.57 10.19 -25.27
N SER A 224 9.30 9.35 -24.54
CA SER A 224 10.71 9.62 -24.36
C SER A 224 11.44 8.96 -25.53
N GLN A 225 12.18 9.78 -26.28
CA GLN A 225 13.25 9.33 -27.14
C GLN A 225 14.55 9.73 -26.44
N PRO A 226 15.34 8.79 -25.89
CA PRO A 226 15.16 7.32 -25.94
C PRO A 226 14.01 6.80 -25.04
N PRO A 227 13.51 5.57 -25.28
CA PRO A 227 12.48 4.92 -24.47
C PRO A 227 12.80 4.97 -22.96
N PRO A 228 11.77 5.08 -22.10
CA PRO A 228 12.00 5.34 -20.69
C PRO A 228 12.62 4.08 -20.07
N ASN A 229 13.68 4.27 -19.28
CA ASN A 229 14.30 3.19 -18.52
C ASN A 229 13.50 2.91 -17.23
N PHE A 230 13.92 1.92 -16.44
CA PHE A 230 13.24 1.59 -15.18
C PHE A 230 13.17 2.78 -14.23
N THR A 231 14.24 3.56 -14.07
CA THR A 231 14.24 4.70 -13.17
C THR A 231 13.33 5.83 -13.65
N ASP A 232 13.26 6.09 -14.96
CA ASP A 232 12.32 7.09 -15.52
C ASP A 232 10.86 6.72 -15.17
N LEU A 233 10.54 5.42 -15.30
CA LEU A 233 9.23 4.88 -14.95
C LEU A 233 9.00 4.91 -13.44
N ALA A 234 9.98 4.50 -12.64
CA ALA A 234 9.86 4.48 -11.19
C ALA A 234 9.63 5.90 -10.64
N GLU A 235 10.38 6.88 -11.11
CA GLU A 235 10.23 8.28 -10.71
C GLU A 235 8.86 8.85 -11.11
N SER A 236 8.42 8.57 -12.33
CA SER A 236 7.17 9.14 -12.86
C SER A 236 5.90 8.48 -12.31
N TYR A 237 5.95 7.19 -11.97
CA TYR A 237 4.75 6.41 -11.63
C TYR A 237 4.70 5.96 -10.17
N VAL A 238 5.84 5.85 -9.50
CA VAL A 238 5.86 5.33 -8.12
C VAL A 238 5.64 6.49 -7.15
N VAL A 239 4.37 6.77 -6.94
CA VAL A 239 3.77 7.69 -5.97
C VAL A 239 4.41 9.09 -5.94
N PRO A 240 4.21 9.89 -7.00
CA PRO A 240 4.75 11.26 -7.11
C PRO A 240 4.39 12.16 -5.93
N GLU A 241 3.22 11.95 -5.32
CA GLU A 241 2.77 12.71 -4.15
C GLU A 241 3.63 12.41 -2.91
N PHE A 242 4.05 11.16 -2.75
CA PHE A 242 4.91 10.71 -1.67
C PHE A 242 6.34 11.24 -1.86
N GLN A 243 6.86 11.15 -3.09
CA GLN A 243 8.16 11.76 -3.41
C GLN A 243 8.15 13.26 -3.12
N SER A 244 7.11 13.97 -3.55
CA SER A 244 6.95 15.41 -3.27
C SER A 244 6.84 15.69 -1.77
N ALA A 245 6.07 14.88 -1.03
CA ALA A 245 5.92 15.02 0.41
C ALA A 245 7.25 14.83 1.17
N HIS A 246 8.13 13.97 0.66
CA HIS A 246 9.49 13.80 1.20
C HIS A 246 10.37 15.00 0.85
N ILE A 247 10.49 15.33 -0.44
CA ILE A 247 11.41 16.37 -0.95
C ILE A 247 11.12 17.73 -0.29
N TYR A 248 9.85 18.09 -0.19
CA TYR A 248 9.40 19.36 0.39
C TYR A 248 8.98 19.23 1.85
N HIS A 249 9.48 18.21 2.56
CA HIS A 249 9.14 18.03 3.96
C HIS A 249 9.62 19.23 4.79
N ARG A 250 8.79 19.66 5.74
CA ARG A 250 9.05 20.82 6.61
C ARG A 250 10.40 20.75 7.34
N LEU A 251 10.89 19.55 7.66
CA LEU A 251 12.23 19.36 8.23
C LEU A 251 13.33 20.00 7.36
N PHE A 252 13.27 19.75 6.05
CA PHE A 252 14.27 20.24 5.10
C PHE A 252 14.10 21.73 4.80
N GLU A 253 12.84 22.20 4.76
CA GLU A 253 12.52 23.63 4.71
C GLU A 253 13.12 24.37 5.92
N GLU A 254 12.99 23.82 7.13
CA GLU A 254 13.55 24.42 8.35
C GLU A 254 15.08 24.35 8.40
N ILE A 255 15.70 23.30 7.83
CA ILE A 255 17.16 23.23 7.66
C ILE A 255 17.61 24.36 6.73
N GLY A 256 17.04 24.45 5.54
CA GLY A 256 17.45 25.45 4.56
C GLY A 256 17.15 26.89 4.97
N ASN A 257 16.10 27.12 5.76
CA ASN A 257 15.84 28.46 6.33
C ASN A 257 16.64 28.75 7.61
N ALA A 258 17.54 27.86 8.04
CA ALA A 258 18.29 27.98 9.29
C ALA A 258 17.41 28.10 10.56
N THR A 259 16.20 27.55 10.54
CA THR A 259 15.22 27.65 11.65
C THR A 259 15.00 26.36 12.42
N LEU A 260 15.49 25.22 11.92
CA LEU A 260 15.35 23.94 12.61
C LEU A 260 15.98 24.04 14.02
N PRO A 261 15.36 23.50 15.10
CA PRO A 261 16.02 23.39 16.39
C PRO A 261 17.18 22.39 16.36
N MET A 262 18.28 22.73 17.03
CA MET A 262 19.50 21.89 17.03
C MET A 262 19.26 20.47 17.55
N ASP A 263 18.38 20.28 18.53
CA ASP A 263 18.03 18.94 19.04
C ASP A 263 17.35 18.06 17.96
N ASN A 264 16.53 18.66 17.10
CA ASN A 264 15.90 17.94 15.99
C ASN A 264 16.94 17.59 14.92
N PHE A 265 17.87 18.50 14.65
CA PHE A 265 18.98 18.24 13.73
C PHE A 265 19.89 17.11 14.26
N ALA A 266 20.19 17.09 15.57
CA ALA A 266 20.93 16.01 16.20
C ALA A 266 20.26 14.64 16.01
N VAL A 267 18.93 14.57 16.19
CA VAL A 267 18.17 13.34 15.97
C VAL A 267 18.26 12.87 14.52
N LEU A 268 18.12 13.79 13.54
CA LEU A 268 18.28 13.47 12.12
C LEU A 268 19.64 12.83 11.85
N ILE A 269 20.74 13.49 12.25
CA ILE A 269 22.11 13.00 12.02
C ILE A 269 22.36 11.65 12.72
N GLN A 270 21.79 11.45 13.90
CA GLN A 270 21.92 10.19 14.63
C GLN A 270 21.15 9.03 13.98
N GLN A 271 19.92 9.25 13.52
CA GLN A 271 19.13 8.22 12.83
C GLN A 271 19.75 7.86 11.48
N ASP A 272 20.19 8.85 10.72
CA ASP A 272 20.81 8.65 9.40
C ASP A 272 22.14 7.89 9.51
N HIS A 273 22.95 8.18 10.53
CA HIS A 273 24.16 7.38 10.81
C HIS A 273 23.82 5.90 11.11
N ILE A 274 22.75 5.63 11.87
CA ILE A 274 22.31 4.26 12.13
C ILE A 274 21.84 3.58 10.84
N TYR A 275 21.01 4.27 10.05
CA TYR A 275 20.47 3.80 8.77
C TYR A 275 21.59 3.33 7.83
N MET A 276 22.68 4.09 7.75
CA MET A 276 23.79 3.77 6.85
C MET A 276 24.42 2.39 7.11
N ARG A 277 24.29 1.82 8.32
CA ARG A 277 24.73 0.44 8.59
C ARG A 277 23.94 -0.57 7.76
N ALA A 278 22.62 -0.43 7.73
CA ALA A 278 21.74 -1.30 6.94
C ALA A 278 21.93 -1.08 5.44
N PHE A 279 22.14 0.18 5.02
CA PHE A 279 22.43 0.52 3.63
C PHE A 279 23.69 -0.20 3.11
N TYR A 280 24.81 -0.12 3.83
CA TYR A 280 26.05 -0.81 3.43
C TYR A 280 25.97 -2.33 3.58
N ALA A 281 25.22 -2.84 4.56
CA ALA A 281 24.93 -4.25 4.68
C ALA A 281 24.15 -4.77 3.45
N ALA A 282 23.15 -4.02 2.98
CA ALA A 282 22.37 -4.36 1.78
C ALA A 282 23.28 -4.50 0.55
N PHE A 283 24.21 -3.55 0.32
CA PHE A 283 25.21 -3.68 -0.75
C PHE A 283 26.10 -4.91 -0.59
N SER A 284 26.50 -5.23 0.65
CA SER A 284 27.32 -6.40 0.94
C SER A 284 26.60 -7.71 0.61
N PHE A 285 25.31 -7.82 0.96
CA PHE A 285 24.48 -8.97 0.60
C PHE A 285 24.28 -9.09 -0.91
N MET A 286 23.99 -7.99 -1.60
CA MET A 286 23.87 -8.00 -3.07
C MET A 286 25.17 -8.43 -3.74
N LYS A 287 26.31 -7.87 -3.31
CA LYS A 287 27.64 -8.22 -3.82
C LYS A 287 27.97 -9.70 -3.60
N ALA A 288 27.54 -10.29 -2.48
CA ALA A 288 27.76 -11.70 -2.19
C ALA A 288 27.03 -12.61 -3.20
N LYS A 289 25.86 -12.19 -3.68
CA LYS A 289 25.05 -12.91 -4.67
C LYS A 289 25.50 -12.67 -6.12
N GLU A 290 26.16 -11.55 -6.39
CA GLU A 290 26.56 -11.21 -7.76
C GLU A 290 27.71 -12.08 -8.28
N THR A 291 27.54 -12.58 -9.50
CA THR A 291 28.45 -13.52 -10.18
C THR A 291 29.24 -12.85 -11.30
N ASP A 292 28.71 -11.80 -11.92
CA ASP A 292 29.38 -10.97 -12.92
C ASP A 292 30.45 -10.11 -12.22
N PRO A 293 31.75 -10.28 -12.54
CA PRO A 293 32.83 -9.57 -11.85
C PRO A 293 32.76 -8.05 -11.98
N GLU A 294 32.29 -7.53 -13.11
CA GLU A 294 32.19 -6.09 -13.36
C GLU A 294 31.03 -5.51 -12.53
N LEU A 295 29.87 -6.16 -12.54
CA LEU A 295 28.74 -5.72 -11.71
C LEU A 295 29.02 -5.87 -10.21
N LYS A 296 29.73 -6.93 -9.81
CA LYS A 296 30.17 -7.14 -8.43
C LYS A 296 31.10 -6.02 -7.95
N LEU A 297 31.94 -5.48 -8.83
CA LEU A 297 32.76 -4.32 -8.54
C LEU A 297 31.89 -3.07 -8.33
N LEU A 298 30.87 -2.85 -9.17
CA LEU A 298 29.93 -1.71 -9.04
C LEU A 298 29.11 -1.74 -7.74
N LEU A 299 28.86 -2.95 -7.20
CA LEU A 299 28.21 -3.14 -5.90
C LEU A 299 29.15 -2.93 -4.70
N THR A 300 30.45 -2.74 -4.92
CA THR A 300 31.40 -2.49 -3.83
C THR A 300 31.28 -1.04 -3.36
N LYS A 301 30.93 -0.87 -2.08
CA LYS A 301 30.81 0.43 -1.44
C LYS A 301 31.75 0.52 -0.24
N ASP A 302 32.51 1.59 -0.18
CA ASP A 302 33.36 1.94 0.95
C ASP A 302 32.60 2.91 1.87
N PRO A 303 32.33 2.54 3.13
CA PRO A 303 31.61 3.41 4.06
C PRO A 303 32.49 4.51 4.70
N THR A 304 33.81 4.48 4.50
CA THR A 304 34.78 5.30 5.24
C THR A 304 34.45 6.79 5.19
N ASN A 305 34.21 7.34 4.00
CA ASN A 305 33.94 8.77 3.83
C ASN A 305 32.60 9.18 4.48
N THR A 306 31.59 8.33 4.38
CA THR A 306 30.27 8.60 4.95
C THR A 306 30.30 8.56 6.48
N TYR A 307 31.00 7.60 7.08
CA TYR A 307 31.19 7.59 8.54
C TYR A 307 32.08 8.74 9.03
N ALA A 308 33.09 9.15 8.25
CA ALA A 308 33.87 10.34 8.55
C ALA A 308 33.01 11.62 8.51
N PHE A 309 32.04 11.70 7.59
CA PHE A 309 31.05 12.79 7.56
C PHE A 309 30.21 12.82 8.84
N PHE A 310 29.60 11.70 9.26
CA PHE A 310 28.82 11.70 10.52
C PHE A 310 29.67 12.05 11.74
N GLN A 311 30.91 11.57 11.80
CA GLN A 311 31.82 11.93 12.87
C GLN A 311 32.12 13.43 12.88
N SER A 312 32.32 14.06 11.71
CA SER A 312 32.55 15.50 11.65
C SER A 312 31.33 16.30 12.12
N GLN A 313 30.11 15.83 11.84
CA GLN A 313 28.89 16.45 12.36
C GLN A 313 28.79 16.31 13.88
N TYR A 314 29.14 15.15 14.45
CA TYR A 314 29.17 14.98 15.91
C TYR A 314 30.16 15.91 16.59
N ASP A 315 31.34 16.06 16.00
CA ASP A 315 32.39 16.93 16.55
C ASP A 315 32.03 18.42 16.39
N GLU A 316 31.51 18.83 15.23
CA GLU A 316 31.14 20.22 14.92
C GLU A 316 30.04 20.74 15.85
N PHE A 317 28.99 19.93 16.08
CA PHE A 317 27.82 20.34 16.85
C PHE A 317 27.81 19.79 18.29
N ASN A 318 28.86 19.08 18.70
CA ASN A 318 28.98 18.44 20.01
C ASN A 318 27.78 17.53 20.32
N PHE A 319 27.37 16.72 19.35
CA PHE A 319 26.30 15.75 19.54
C PHE A 319 26.77 14.52 20.32
N GLY A 320 25.88 13.98 21.14
CA GLY A 320 26.08 12.65 21.70
C GLY A 320 26.06 11.57 20.62
N PRO A 321 26.60 10.37 20.89
CA PRO A 321 26.51 9.26 19.96
C PRO A 321 25.04 8.86 19.74
N ALA A 322 24.74 8.29 18.57
CA ALA A 322 23.42 7.73 18.29
C ALA A 322 23.06 6.66 19.34
N ALA A 323 22.08 6.97 20.19
CA ALA A 323 21.79 6.18 21.39
C ALA A 323 20.62 5.20 21.21
N PHE A 324 19.78 5.41 20.21
CA PHE A 324 18.62 4.57 19.92
C PHE A 324 18.28 4.65 18.44
N THR A 325 17.66 3.59 17.92
CA THR A 325 16.97 3.63 16.64
C THR A 325 15.49 3.84 16.87
N ASP A 326 14.84 4.68 16.07
CA ASP A 326 13.38 4.75 16.09
C ASP A 326 12.74 3.57 15.33
N ALA A 327 11.47 3.30 15.61
CA ALA A 327 10.76 2.13 15.07
C ALA A 327 10.58 2.16 13.54
N TYR A 328 10.60 3.34 12.90
CA TYR A 328 10.44 3.47 11.46
C TYR A 328 11.76 3.29 10.74
N ASN A 329 12.83 3.88 11.27
CA ASN A 329 14.18 3.62 10.80
C ASN A 329 14.52 2.12 10.95
N ASP A 330 14.22 1.51 12.10
CA ASP A 330 14.32 0.05 12.28
C ASP A 330 13.49 -0.73 11.24
N ALA A 331 12.25 -0.31 10.96
CA ALA A 331 11.43 -0.96 9.96
C ALA A 331 11.99 -0.83 8.55
N TYR A 332 12.58 0.32 8.21
CA TYR A 332 13.18 0.56 6.91
C TYR A 332 14.48 -0.24 6.73
N MET A 333 15.36 -0.19 7.73
CA MET A 333 16.59 -0.98 7.77
C MET A 333 16.30 -2.48 7.62
N ASN A 334 15.32 -3.00 8.36
CA ASN A 334 14.89 -4.40 8.24
C ASN A 334 14.33 -4.71 6.84
N HIS A 335 13.57 -3.78 6.26
CA HIS A 335 13.01 -3.95 4.91
C HIS A 335 14.12 -4.03 3.85
N ILE A 336 15.07 -3.09 3.82
CA ILE A 336 16.13 -3.08 2.78
C ILE A 336 17.13 -4.24 2.96
N THR A 337 17.48 -4.59 4.20
CA THR A 337 18.39 -5.71 4.46
C THR A 337 17.74 -7.05 4.15
N SER A 338 16.47 -7.26 4.54
CA SER A 338 15.75 -8.50 4.24
C SER A 338 15.59 -8.73 2.73
N ILE A 339 15.27 -7.67 1.97
CA ILE A 339 15.21 -7.76 0.50
C ILE A 339 16.61 -8.07 -0.05
N ALA A 340 17.62 -7.29 0.33
CA ALA A 340 18.98 -7.49 -0.16
C ALA A 340 19.56 -8.85 0.21
N GLU A 341 19.16 -9.47 1.32
CA GLU A 341 19.59 -10.80 1.73
C GLU A 341 18.86 -11.91 0.98
N HIS A 342 17.53 -11.82 0.85
CA HIS A 342 16.70 -12.96 0.42
C HIS A 342 16.16 -12.88 -1.01
N LYS A 343 16.21 -11.72 -1.66
CA LYS A 343 15.67 -11.50 -3.02
C LYS A 343 16.77 -11.46 -4.07
N SER A 344 16.44 -11.14 -5.33
CA SER A 344 17.45 -10.91 -6.37
C SER A 344 18.31 -9.67 -6.10
N VAL A 345 19.40 -9.48 -6.85
CA VAL A 345 20.19 -8.24 -6.80
C VAL A 345 19.36 -7.05 -7.33
N ALA A 346 18.57 -7.27 -8.39
CA ALA A 346 17.70 -6.25 -8.97
C ALA A 346 16.67 -5.73 -7.94
N GLU A 347 15.97 -6.64 -7.25
CA GLU A 347 15.04 -6.30 -6.16
C GLU A 347 15.76 -5.59 -5.00
N GLY A 348 16.97 -6.03 -4.64
CA GLY A 348 17.79 -5.36 -3.62
C GLY A 348 18.15 -3.92 -3.98
N LEU A 349 18.55 -3.68 -5.24
CA LEU A 349 18.83 -2.33 -5.75
C LEU A 349 17.58 -1.46 -5.73
N SER A 350 16.41 -2.01 -6.07
CA SER A 350 15.13 -1.30 -5.95
C SER A 350 14.83 -0.85 -4.52
N GLY A 351 15.23 -1.64 -3.52
CA GLY A 351 15.01 -1.32 -2.10
C GLY A 351 15.80 -0.09 -1.63
N ILE A 352 16.99 0.11 -2.18
CA ILE A 352 17.87 1.24 -1.82
C ILE A 352 17.76 2.42 -2.78
N TYR A 353 17.10 2.25 -3.93
CA TYR A 353 17.02 3.27 -4.97
C TYR A 353 16.38 4.59 -4.47
N PRO A 354 15.26 4.56 -3.71
CA PRO A 354 14.65 5.79 -3.21
C PRO A 354 15.58 6.64 -2.35
N CYS A 355 16.49 6.05 -1.57
CA CYS A 355 17.48 6.79 -0.80
C CYS A 355 18.33 7.68 -1.71
N TYR A 356 18.90 7.14 -2.80
CA TYR A 356 19.68 7.94 -3.75
C TYR A 356 18.87 9.03 -4.44
N TYR A 357 17.67 8.69 -4.91
CA TYR A 357 16.83 9.61 -5.67
C TYR A 357 16.29 10.75 -4.81
N LEU A 358 15.66 10.40 -3.68
CA LEU A 358 15.00 11.37 -2.81
C LEU A 358 16.02 12.26 -2.10
N TRP A 359 17.18 11.74 -1.69
CA TRP A 359 18.23 12.58 -1.10
C TRP A 359 18.86 13.55 -2.09
N ALA A 360 19.05 13.14 -3.35
CA ALA A 360 19.50 14.07 -4.38
C ALA A 360 18.48 15.21 -4.58
N LYS A 361 17.20 14.88 -4.72
CA LYS A 361 16.14 15.88 -4.93
C LYS A 361 15.91 16.78 -3.71
N MET A 362 15.97 16.20 -2.52
CA MET A 362 15.95 16.95 -1.27
C MET A 362 17.15 17.88 -1.15
N GLY A 363 18.36 17.41 -1.51
CA GLY A 363 19.58 18.21 -1.50
C GLY A 363 19.51 19.42 -2.43
N GLU A 364 19.03 19.23 -3.68
CA GLU A 364 18.74 20.32 -4.62
C GLU A 364 17.79 21.36 -3.98
N TYR A 365 16.72 20.89 -3.33
CA TYR A 365 15.76 21.76 -2.68
C TYR A 365 16.38 22.54 -1.53
N ILE A 366 17.06 21.89 -0.58
CA ILE A 366 17.71 22.56 0.57
C ILE A 366 18.73 23.58 0.09
N ALA A 367 19.59 23.23 -0.87
CA ALA A 367 20.60 24.15 -1.40
C ALA A 367 19.95 25.42 -2.00
N SER A 368 18.83 25.25 -2.72
CA SER A 368 18.12 26.36 -3.34
C SER A 368 17.57 27.38 -2.34
N ILE A 369 17.10 26.93 -1.16
CA ILE A 369 16.54 27.81 -0.13
C ILE A 369 17.61 28.32 0.85
N ALA A 370 18.65 27.53 1.13
CA ALA A 370 19.74 27.92 2.04
C ALA A 370 20.56 29.08 1.49
N ASN A 371 20.73 29.13 0.16
CA ASN A 371 21.46 30.18 -0.55
C ASN A 371 22.77 30.55 0.16
N LEU A 372 23.62 29.55 0.38
CA LEU A 372 24.87 29.69 1.15
C LEU A 372 25.78 30.85 0.69
N PRO A 373 25.87 31.22 -0.60
CA PRO A 373 26.62 32.41 -1.02
C PRO A 373 26.11 33.70 -0.37
N ALA A 374 24.79 33.82 -0.16
CA ALA A 374 24.16 34.95 0.53
C ALA A 374 24.09 34.76 2.06
N ASN A 375 24.17 33.53 2.56
CA ASN A 375 24.15 33.21 3.98
C ASN A 375 25.38 32.36 4.40
N PRO A 376 26.59 32.94 4.45
CA PRO A 376 27.81 32.18 4.73
C PRO A 376 27.91 31.65 6.16
N ASN A 377 27.08 32.17 7.09
CA ASN A 377 27.01 31.79 8.50
C ASN A 377 25.84 30.84 8.79
N HIS A 378 25.31 30.18 7.76
CA HIS A 378 24.23 29.21 7.91
C HIS A 378 24.61 28.13 8.96
N PRO A 379 23.80 27.90 10.01
CA PRO A 379 24.15 27.00 11.11
C PRO A 379 24.34 25.55 10.65
N TYR A 380 23.66 25.14 9.59
CA TYR A 380 23.76 23.80 9.00
C TYR A 380 24.64 23.75 7.74
N LYS A 381 25.56 24.72 7.57
CA LYS A 381 26.34 24.88 6.33
C LYS A 381 27.03 23.59 5.88
N SER A 382 27.71 22.89 6.77
CA SER A 382 28.43 21.65 6.43
C SER A 382 27.50 20.55 5.90
N PHE A 383 26.33 20.39 6.52
CA PHE A 383 25.28 19.49 6.05
C PHE A 383 24.71 19.89 4.69
N VAL A 384 24.36 21.17 4.50
CA VAL A 384 23.82 21.67 3.23
C VAL A 384 24.82 21.44 2.09
N GLN A 385 26.10 21.75 2.31
CA GLN A 385 27.16 21.54 1.32
C GLN A 385 27.37 20.06 0.97
N ASN A 386 27.25 19.16 1.95
CA ASN A 386 27.41 17.73 1.71
C ASN A 386 26.17 17.09 1.07
N SER A 387 24.99 17.68 1.27
CA SER A 387 23.72 17.18 0.73
C SER A 387 23.44 17.69 -0.68
N ASP A 388 24.07 18.79 -1.09
CA ASP A 388 23.98 19.34 -2.44
C ASP A 388 24.52 18.31 -3.46
N PRO A 389 23.70 17.81 -4.40
CA PRO A 389 24.16 16.86 -5.39
C PRO A 389 24.98 17.50 -6.51
N GLU A 390 25.15 18.83 -6.54
CA GLU A 390 25.98 19.50 -7.55
C GLU A 390 27.40 18.87 -7.60
N GLY A 391 27.78 18.34 -8.77
CA GLY A 391 29.05 17.65 -8.97
C GLY A 391 29.10 16.18 -8.50
N SER A 392 28.05 15.66 -7.86
CA SER A 392 27.93 14.25 -7.48
C SER A 392 27.51 13.38 -8.67
N THR A 393 28.17 12.22 -8.83
CA THR A 393 27.77 11.20 -9.82
C THR A 393 27.06 10.00 -9.20
N SER A 394 26.69 10.08 -7.91
CA SER A 394 26.16 8.92 -7.18
C SER A 394 24.79 8.47 -7.71
N LEU A 395 23.87 9.42 -7.95
CA LEU A 395 22.54 9.12 -8.49
C LEU A 395 22.62 8.52 -9.90
N SER A 396 23.36 9.14 -10.81
CA SER A 396 23.49 8.65 -12.19
C SER A 396 24.14 7.27 -12.28
N ARG A 397 25.12 6.98 -11.39
CA ARG A 397 25.72 5.64 -11.28
C ARG A 397 24.74 4.59 -10.79
N ILE A 398 23.93 4.88 -9.76
CA ILE A 398 22.95 3.90 -9.27
C ILE A 398 21.82 3.70 -10.28
N GLN A 399 21.36 4.76 -10.95
CA GLN A 399 20.36 4.69 -12.02
C GLN A 399 20.87 3.80 -13.15
N SER A 400 22.10 4.01 -13.61
CA SER A 400 22.72 3.19 -14.65
C SER A 400 22.83 1.72 -14.22
N LEU A 401 23.22 1.45 -12.96
CA LEU A 401 23.33 0.09 -12.43
C LEU A 401 21.98 -0.61 -12.40
N ILE A 402 20.96 -0.02 -11.77
CA ILE A 402 19.64 -0.64 -11.62
C ILE A 402 18.92 -0.81 -12.96
N ASN A 403 19.06 0.15 -13.88
CA ASN A 403 18.54 0.02 -15.24
C ASN A 403 19.21 -1.14 -15.98
N GLY A 404 20.52 -1.32 -15.80
CA GLY A 404 21.24 -2.48 -16.34
C GLY A 404 20.71 -3.82 -15.83
N TYR A 405 20.41 -3.93 -14.53
CA TYR A 405 19.77 -5.14 -13.99
C TYR A 405 18.34 -5.33 -14.51
N PHE A 406 17.55 -4.25 -14.59
CA PHE A 406 16.19 -4.33 -15.11
C PHE A 406 16.15 -4.83 -16.56
N LEU A 407 17.09 -4.40 -17.40
CA LEU A 407 17.24 -4.87 -18.77
C LEU A 407 17.60 -6.36 -18.83
N ARG A 408 18.53 -6.81 -17.98
CA ARG A 408 18.96 -8.22 -17.90
C ARG A 408 17.88 -9.20 -17.44
N LEU A 409 16.77 -8.71 -16.87
CA LEU A 409 15.65 -9.56 -16.49
C LEU A 409 14.86 -10.09 -17.70
N GLU A 410 15.03 -9.50 -18.90
CA GLU A 410 14.37 -9.95 -20.14
C GLU A 410 12.87 -10.23 -19.91
N ASP A 411 12.43 -11.49 -19.99
CA ASP A 411 11.02 -11.91 -19.86
C ASP A 411 10.57 -12.18 -18.41
N ASP A 412 11.41 -11.93 -17.40
CA ASP A 412 11.05 -12.03 -15.98
C ASP A 412 10.21 -10.81 -15.53
N LEU A 413 8.97 -10.77 -16.02
CA LEU A 413 8.00 -9.72 -15.70
C LEU A 413 7.63 -9.68 -14.21
N GLU A 414 7.69 -10.83 -13.52
CA GLU A 414 7.34 -10.91 -12.11
C GLU A 414 8.35 -10.16 -11.24
N THR A 415 9.65 -10.38 -11.49
CA THR A 415 10.71 -9.65 -10.82
C THR A 415 10.68 -8.18 -11.20
N LYS A 416 10.45 -7.83 -12.47
CA LYS A 416 10.28 -6.44 -12.91
C LYS A 416 9.15 -5.73 -12.17
N LEU A 417 8.00 -6.39 -11.98
CA LEU A 417 6.88 -5.82 -11.22
C LEU A 417 7.24 -5.65 -9.74
N GLU A 418 7.92 -6.64 -9.16
CA GLU A 418 8.33 -6.60 -7.77
C GLU A 418 9.32 -5.46 -7.50
N MET A 419 10.22 -5.15 -8.45
CA MET A 419 11.09 -3.98 -8.38
C MET A 419 10.30 -2.67 -8.18
N PHE A 420 9.23 -2.43 -8.95
CA PHE A 420 8.39 -1.23 -8.77
C PHE A 420 7.70 -1.19 -7.40
N LYS A 421 7.16 -2.33 -6.92
CA LYS A 421 6.54 -2.43 -5.59
C LYS A 421 7.53 -2.19 -4.46
N ILE A 422 8.75 -2.66 -4.63
CA ILE A 422 9.82 -2.45 -3.66
C ILE A 422 10.20 -0.96 -3.63
N VAL A 423 10.33 -0.29 -4.77
CA VAL A 423 10.55 1.16 -4.82
C VAL A 423 9.41 1.88 -4.08
N GLU A 424 8.14 1.53 -4.36
CA GLU A 424 6.97 2.14 -3.71
C GLU A 424 7.04 2.02 -2.19
N LYS A 425 7.28 0.81 -1.71
CA LYS A 425 7.36 0.53 -0.28
C LYS A 425 8.56 1.23 0.37
N SER A 426 9.68 1.34 -0.32
CA SER A 426 10.90 1.98 0.21
C SER A 426 10.74 3.50 0.26
N THR A 427 10.12 4.13 -0.76
CA THR A 427 9.71 5.55 -0.74
C THR A 427 8.77 5.85 0.44
N LEU A 428 7.84 4.94 0.74
CA LEU A 428 6.96 5.06 1.90
C LEU A 428 7.71 5.01 3.24
N HIS A 429 8.83 4.30 3.32
CA HIS A 429 9.65 4.26 4.52
C HIS A 429 10.38 5.59 4.76
N GLU A 430 10.98 6.17 3.72
CA GLU A 430 11.67 7.47 3.75
C GLU A 430 10.75 8.58 4.31
N ILE A 431 9.48 8.61 3.90
CA ILE A 431 8.53 9.61 4.40
C ILE A 431 8.21 9.41 5.88
N LYS A 432 8.04 8.16 6.31
CA LYS A 432 7.63 7.86 7.69
C LYS A 432 8.75 8.17 8.69
N GLU A 433 10.00 8.03 8.28
CA GLU A 433 11.16 8.47 9.05
C GLU A 433 11.09 9.98 9.37
N LEU A 434 10.68 10.80 8.39
CA LEU A 434 10.59 12.25 8.55
C LEU A 434 9.46 12.74 9.47
N VAL A 435 8.34 12.03 9.54
CA VAL A 435 7.14 12.46 10.30
C VAL A 435 7.39 12.51 11.83
N LEU A 436 8.37 11.77 12.36
CA LEU A 436 8.62 11.70 13.81
C LEU A 436 9.81 12.49 14.33
N SER A 437 10.76 12.89 13.46
CA SER A 437 11.83 13.83 13.84
C SER A 437 11.27 15.14 14.40
N GLN A 438 10.03 15.51 14.05
CA GLN A 438 9.31 16.66 14.60
C GLN A 438 8.61 16.40 15.94
N VAL A 439 8.27 15.15 16.27
CA VAL A 439 7.44 14.81 17.45
C VAL A 439 8.28 14.67 18.73
N HIS A 440 9.58 14.38 18.60
CA HIS A 440 10.45 14.14 19.76
C HIS A 440 11.14 15.41 20.34
N GLY A 441 10.98 16.57 19.69
CA GLY A 441 11.54 17.85 20.13
C GLY A 441 10.71 18.63 21.16
N TYR A 442 9.52 18.15 21.56
CA TYR A 442 8.77 18.78 22.66
C TYR A 442 9.15 18.13 24.00
N PRO A 443 9.70 18.87 24.99
CA PRO A 443 9.83 18.34 26.32
C PRO A 443 8.44 17.92 26.79
N ARG A 444 8.29 16.65 27.20
CA ARG A 444 7.08 16.14 27.86
C ARG A 444 6.86 16.91 29.16
N THR A 445 6.27 18.10 29.07
CA THR A 445 5.57 18.69 30.20
C THR A 445 4.36 17.79 30.45
N LYS A 446 4.31 17.18 31.64
CA LYS A 446 3.18 16.38 32.10
C LYS A 446 1.94 17.27 32.27
N LYS A 447 1.30 17.69 31.18
CA LYS A 447 -0.09 18.18 31.17
C LYS A 447 -0.77 17.68 29.91
N LYS A 448 -1.72 16.76 30.10
CA LYS A 448 -2.65 16.30 29.08
C LYS A 448 -3.52 17.48 28.67
N ASN A 449 -3.19 18.14 27.57
CA ASN A 449 -4.10 19.08 26.93
C ASN A 449 -5.10 18.28 26.08
N TYR A 450 -6.20 17.84 26.70
CA TYR A 450 -7.41 17.55 25.95
C TYR A 450 -8.10 18.88 25.60
N CYS A 451 -8.68 18.97 24.40
CA CYS A 451 -9.59 20.03 24.03
C CYS A 451 -10.74 20.08 25.04
N PRO A 452 -10.97 21.18 25.77
CA PRO A 452 -12.05 21.23 26.74
C PRO A 452 -13.38 21.28 25.99
N PHE A 453 -14.23 20.29 26.21
CA PHE A 453 -15.66 20.45 25.97
C PHE A 453 -16.18 21.53 26.94
N PRO A 454 -17.17 22.36 26.57
CA PRO A 454 -17.81 23.22 27.54
C PRO A 454 -18.39 22.38 28.68
N ASP A 455 -17.92 22.63 29.89
CA ASP A 455 -18.39 22.06 31.15
C ASP A 455 -19.00 23.21 31.98
N PRO A 456 -20.29 23.14 32.35
CA PRO A 456 -21.22 22.02 32.13
C PRO A 456 -21.72 21.89 30.69
N ILE A 457 -21.95 20.64 30.28
CA ILE A 457 -22.64 20.28 29.04
C ILE A 457 -24.01 21.01 29.03
N PRO A 458 -24.39 21.69 27.93
CA PRO A 458 -25.67 22.39 27.86
C PRO A 458 -26.85 21.48 28.21
N LYS A 459 -27.82 22.03 28.95
CA LYS A 459 -29.07 21.32 29.22
C LYS A 459 -29.73 20.92 27.90
N ASP A 460 -30.27 19.71 27.88
CA ASP A 460 -30.95 19.07 26.74
C ASP A 460 -30.07 18.59 25.57
N PHE A 461 -28.73 18.56 25.72
CA PHE A 461 -27.83 18.00 24.70
C PHE A 461 -28.13 16.54 24.34
N GLU A 462 -28.45 15.70 25.34
CA GLU A 462 -28.83 14.29 25.09
C GLU A 462 -30.15 14.17 24.31
N ASN A 463 -31.09 15.11 24.52
CA ASN A 463 -32.40 15.10 23.86
C ASN A 463 -32.30 15.42 22.36
N LEU A 464 -31.34 16.27 21.96
CA LEU A 464 -31.00 16.59 20.57
C LEU A 464 -30.34 15.41 19.83
N GLN A 465 -29.62 14.53 20.54
CA GLN A 465 -29.04 13.33 19.93
C GLN A 465 -30.10 12.27 19.62
N SER A 466 -31.20 12.26 20.39
CA SER A 466 -32.27 11.29 20.23
C SER A 466 -33.39 11.71 19.27
N ASP A 467 -33.51 13.00 18.95
CA ASP A 467 -34.57 13.53 18.07
C ASP A 467 -34.03 14.62 17.13
N LEU A 468 -33.91 14.28 15.84
CA LEU A 468 -33.34 15.14 14.79
C LEU A 468 -34.19 16.39 14.49
N ASN A 469 -35.45 16.43 14.92
CA ASN A 469 -36.35 17.55 14.64
C ASN A 469 -36.44 18.56 15.80
N ARG A 470 -35.72 18.32 16.89
CA ARG A 470 -35.80 19.14 18.10
C ARG A 470 -34.85 20.34 18.01
N ALA A 471 -35.40 21.55 18.10
CA ALA A 471 -34.59 22.77 18.14
C ALA A 471 -33.91 22.95 19.53
N PRO A 472 -32.68 23.48 19.58
CA PRO A 472 -32.01 23.79 20.84
C PRO A 472 -32.76 24.85 21.65
N ALA A 473 -32.63 24.79 22.98
CA ALA A 473 -33.24 25.75 23.90
C ALA A 473 -32.61 27.15 23.75
N GLN A 474 -33.34 28.17 24.22
CA GLN A 474 -33.06 29.59 23.96
C GLN A 474 -31.80 30.14 24.65
N ASP A 475 -31.17 29.36 25.53
CA ASP A 475 -29.93 29.66 26.26
C ASP A 475 -28.67 29.08 25.60
N TRP A 476 -28.78 28.48 24.41
CA TRP A 476 -27.64 27.97 23.67
C TRP A 476 -26.85 29.11 23.01
N ILE A 477 -25.52 29.08 23.16
CA ILE A 477 -24.63 30.00 22.44
C ILE A 477 -24.62 29.60 20.97
N ILE A 478 -25.28 30.39 20.14
CA ILE A 478 -25.24 30.26 18.67
C ILE A 478 -23.95 30.94 18.19
N TYR A 479 -23.03 30.16 17.62
CA TYR A 479 -21.88 30.70 16.92
C TYR A 479 -22.27 30.97 15.46
N GLU A 480 -22.41 32.24 15.09
CA GLU A 480 -22.38 32.63 13.67
C GLU A 480 -20.92 32.58 13.18
N VAL A 481 -20.63 31.66 12.26
CA VAL A 481 -19.32 31.56 11.63
C VAL A 481 -19.35 32.36 10.34
N THR A 482 -18.87 33.60 10.39
CA THR A 482 -18.60 34.39 9.19
C THR A 482 -17.24 33.99 8.63
N CYS A 483 -17.22 33.31 7.48
CA CYS A 483 -15.99 32.94 6.81
C CYS A 483 -15.36 34.18 6.17
N ILE A 484 -14.29 34.72 6.77
CA ILE A 484 -13.53 35.84 6.21
C ILE A 484 -12.37 35.26 5.39
N ARG A 485 -12.46 35.35 4.05
CA ARG A 485 -11.30 35.17 3.16
C ARG A 485 -10.32 36.32 3.39
N THR A 486 -9.08 36.01 3.75
CA THR A 486 -7.98 36.97 3.66
C THR A 486 -7.18 36.67 2.40
N HIS A 487 -7.26 37.58 1.43
CA HIS A 487 -6.27 37.70 0.36
C HIS A 487 -5.08 38.51 0.88
N GLY A 488 -3.87 38.06 0.60
CA GLY A 488 -2.67 38.88 0.75
C GLY A 488 -2.71 40.02 -0.27
N SER A 489 -2.80 41.27 0.21
CA SER A 489 -2.59 42.46 -0.61
C SER A 489 -1.13 42.89 -0.53
N SER A 490 -0.57 43.09 -1.72
CA SER A 490 0.68 43.80 -1.99
C SER A 490 0.64 45.25 -1.52
N GLN A 491 1.81 45.77 -1.12
CA GLN A 491 2.01 47.13 -0.62
C GLN A 491 1.54 48.23 -1.58
N GLN A 492 0.99 49.29 -0.99
CA GLN A 492 0.60 50.55 -1.63
C GLN A 492 1.80 51.40 -2.04
N ALA A 493 1.69 52.06 -3.20
CA ALA A 493 2.22 53.41 -3.40
C ALA A 493 1.19 54.26 -4.16
N ASN A 494 1.02 55.50 -3.69
CA ASN A 494 -0.06 56.45 -4.00
C ASN A 494 0.13 57.23 -5.30
N GLY A 495 -0.99 57.68 -5.90
CA GLY A 495 -1.09 58.95 -6.64
C GLY A 495 -2.02 58.93 -7.87
N PRO A 496 -3.02 59.83 -7.98
CA PRO A 496 -3.86 59.99 -9.18
C PRO A 496 -3.39 61.16 -10.07
N VAL A 497 -3.74 61.10 -11.37
CA VAL A 497 -4.25 62.19 -12.26
C VAL A 497 -3.90 61.91 -13.73
N ASP A 498 -4.87 62.22 -14.58
CA ASP A 498 -4.99 62.16 -16.03
C ASP A 498 -3.79 62.63 -16.87
N GLN A 499 -3.57 61.99 -18.04
CA GLN A 499 -3.63 62.58 -19.39
C GLN A 499 -2.84 61.78 -20.47
N GLU A 500 -3.52 61.61 -21.61
CA GLU A 500 -3.04 61.57 -23.01
C GLU A 500 -2.09 60.47 -23.55
N ILE A 501 -2.64 59.69 -24.50
CA ILE A 501 -1.95 58.90 -25.53
C ILE A 501 -1.54 59.82 -26.68
N PRO A 502 -0.35 59.66 -27.30
CA PRO A 502 -0.28 59.13 -28.69
C PRO A 502 0.99 58.30 -28.97
N ASP A 503 1.15 57.49 -30.02
CA ASP A 503 0.32 56.81 -31.02
C ASP A 503 1.34 56.02 -31.90
N ILE A 504 0.82 55.06 -32.67
CA ILE A 504 1.33 54.55 -33.95
C ILE A 504 2.22 53.30 -33.95
N ARG A 505 1.52 52.17 -34.09
CA ARG A 505 1.61 51.18 -35.18
C ARG A 505 3.02 50.80 -35.66
N GLN A 506 3.39 49.55 -35.42
CA GLN A 506 3.49 48.51 -36.45
C GLN A 506 4.14 47.29 -35.80
N LEU A 507 3.34 46.24 -35.56
CA LEU A 507 3.69 44.83 -35.71
C LEU A 507 2.46 44.02 -35.32
N GLU A 508 1.52 43.95 -36.27
CA GLU A 508 0.49 42.92 -36.30
C GLU A 508 1.18 41.55 -36.38
N THR A 509 0.93 40.66 -35.43
CA THR A 509 0.87 39.21 -35.68
C THR A 509 0.02 38.53 -34.60
N LEU A 510 -1.20 38.15 -35.01
CA LEU A 510 -2.09 37.10 -34.48
C LEU A 510 -2.18 36.91 -32.94
N GLU A 511 -3.28 37.40 -32.36
CA GLU A 511 -3.80 36.89 -31.09
C GLU A 511 -4.43 35.51 -31.28
N ILE A 512 -3.80 34.49 -30.68
CA ILE A 512 -4.43 33.20 -30.36
C ILE A 512 -5.26 33.43 -29.08
N PRO A 513 -6.54 33.05 -29.02
CA PRO A 513 -7.30 33.17 -27.78
C PRO A 513 -6.73 32.17 -26.75
N PHE A 514 -6.07 32.69 -25.72
CA PHE A 514 -5.73 31.91 -24.53
C PHE A 514 -7.04 31.52 -23.83
N VAL A 515 -7.42 30.24 -23.94
CA VAL A 515 -8.42 29.64 -23.06
C VAL A 515 -7.80 29.56 -21.67
N ARG A 516 -8.22 30.45 -20.78
CA ARG A 516 -7.89 30.40 -19.37
C ARG A 516 -8.79 29.34 -18.74
N VAL A 517 -8.26 28.14 -18.51
CA VAL A 517 -8.96 27.11 -17.73
C VAL A 517 -8.92 27.57 -16.27
N GLU A 518 -10.05 28.05 -15.76
CA GLU A 518 -10.23 28.29 -14.34
C GLU A 518 -10.20 26.94 -13.62
N ALA A 519 -9.34 26.81 -12.60
CA ALA A 519 -9.24 25.60 -11.79
C ALA A 519 -10.61 25.33 -11.14
N ASP A 520 -11.19 24.18 -11.45
CA ASP A 520 -12.46 23.75 -10.87
C ASP A 520 -12.29 23.62 -9.35
N GLN A 521 -13.00 24.50 -8.63
CA GLN A 521 -12.99 24.56 -7.18
C GLN A 521 -13.50 23.25 -6.57
N GLN A 522 -14.46 22.58 -7.21
CA GLN A 522 -14.99 21.30 -6.74
C GLN A 522 -13.96 20.18 -6.88
N LEU A 523 -13.19 20.17 -7.98
CA LEU A 523 -12.12 19.19 -8.18
C LEU A 523 -10.99 19.38 -7.15
N SER A 524 -10.64 20.63 -6.85
CA SER A 524 -9.62 20.95 -5.83
C SER A 524 -10.06 20.55 -4.42
N GLU A 525 -11.35 20.75 -4.10
CA GLU A 525 -11.96 20.30 -2.85
C GLU A 525 -12.00 18.77 -2.75
N LEU A 526 -12.39 18.08 -3.83
CA LEU A 526 -12.42 16.62 -3.89
C LEU A 526 -11.02 16.00 -3.73
N LEU A 527 -10.00 16.57 -4.39
CA LEU A 527 -8.61 16.14 -4.23
C LEU A 527 -8.09 16.36 -2.81
N SER A 528 -8.48 17.46 -2.17
CA SER A 528 -8.16 17.72 -0.75
C SER A 528 -8.85 16.71 0.17
N GLU A 529 -10.11 16.37 -0.07
CA GLU A 529 -10.82 15.34 0.68
C GLU A 529 -10.19 13.95 0.48
N PHE A 530 -9.79 13.61 -0.75
CA PHE A 530 -9.10 12.37 -1.05
C PHE A 530 -7.74 12.27 -0.34
N ARG A 531 -6.94 13.35 -0.34
CA ARG A 531 -5.67 13.43 0.40
C ARG A 531 -5.89 13.26 1.90
N ASN A 532 -6.90 13.92 2.46
CA ASN A 532 -7.27 13.78 3.87
C ASN A 532 -7.70 12.34 4.21
N PHE A 533 -8.41 11.68 3.29
CA PHE A 533 -8.78 10.28 3.43
C PHE A 533 -7.55 9.37 3.42
N GLN A 534 -6.60 9.56 2.49
CA GLN A 534 -5.36 8.77 2.43
C GLN A 534 -4.53 8.91 3.70
N VAL A 535 -4.35 10.15 4.20
CA VAL A 535 -3.62 10.43 5.46
C VAL A 535 -4.30 9.75 6.64
N GLU A 536 -5.63 9.87 6.78
CA GLU A 536 -6.35 9.25 7.88
C GLU A 536 -6.38 7.71 7.75
N SER A 537 -6.42 7.16 6.53
CA SER A 537 -6.32 5.73 6.26
C SER A 537 -4.97 5.17 6.71
N LEU A 538 -3.86 5.82 6.34
CA LEU A 538 -2.50 5.45 6.77
C LEU A 538 -2.35 5.56 8.29
N ARG A 539 -2.90 6.62 8.90
CA ARG A 539 -2.92 6.78 10.36
C ARG A 539 -3.71 5.67 11.04
N ASN A 540 -4.85 5.26 10.48
CA ASN A 540 -5.65 4.16 11.00
C ASN A 540 -4.93 2.81 10.83
N GLN A 541 -4.19 2.60 9.74
CA GLN A 541 -3.34 1.42 9.56
C GLN A 541 -2.19 1.37 10.56
N ALA A 542 -1.50 2.49 10.81
CA ALA A 542 -0.45 2.61 11.81
C ALA A 542 -0.99 2.33 13.22
N PHE A 543 -2.15 2.89 13.57
CA PHE A 543 -2.83 2.64 14.83
C PHE A 543 -3.27 1.17 14.98
N LEU A 544 -3.72 0.54 13.89
CA LEU A 544 -4.07 -0.88 13.87
C LEU A 544 -2.83 -1.74 14.14
N LEU A 545 -1.71 -1.46 13.47
CA LEU A 545 -0.43 -2.17 13.66
C LEU A 545 0.10 -2.00 15.09
N GLU A 546 0.05 -0.79 15.64
CA GLU A 546 0.44 -0.54 17.04
C GLU A 546 -0.42 -1.36 18.01
N ARG A 547 -1.74 -1.44 17.77
CA ARG A 547 -2.64 -2.26 18.58
C ARG A 547 -2.37 -3.75 18.42
N VAL A 548 -2.08 -4.22 17.21
CA VAL A 548 -1.69 -5.61 16.94
C VAL A 548 -0.39 -5.96 17.69
N LEU A 549 0.61 -5.09 17.65
CA LEU A 549 1.89 -5.28 18.35
C LEU A 549 1.76 -5.17 19.87
N THR A 550 0.80 -4.39 20.36
CA THR A 550 0.51 -4.31 21.80
C THR A 550 -0.18 -5.58 22.26
N LEU A 551 -1.15 -6.07 21.50
CA LEU A 551 -1.88 -7.31 21.78
C LEU A 551 -1.00 -8.55 21.63
N SER A 552 -0.03 -8.57 20.71
CA SER A 552 0.89 -9.71 20.57
C SER A 552 1.78 -9.93 21.80
N LYS A 553 1.94 -8.91 22.64
CA LYS A 553 2.66 -8.99 23.93
C LYS A 553 1.79 -9.57 25.06
N VAL A 554 0.47 -9.68 24.86
CA VAL A 554 -0.47 -10.23 25.86
C VAL A 554 -0.41 -11.76 25.79
N GLY A 555 -0.02 -12.41 26.89
CA GLY A 555 0.01 -13.87 27.03
C GLY A 555 1.36 -14.55 26.80
N GLY A 556 2.38 -13.86 26.27
CA GLY A 556 3.76 -14.38 26.12
C GLY A 556 3.88 -15.74 25.39
N ASN A 557 4.95 -16.49 25.66
CA ASN A 557 5.18 -17.88 25.18
C ASN A 557 4.37 -18.94 25.96
N SER A 558 3.31 -18.53 26.67
CA SER A 558 2.45 -19.48 27.38
C SER A 558 1.78 -20.42 26.38
N GLY A 559 1.58 -21.68 26.75
CA GLY A 559 1.12 -22.76 25.85
C GLY A 559 0.00 -22.37 24.87
N ARG A 560 -0.02 -23.06 23.72
CA ARG A 560 -0.78 -22.72 22.48
C ARG A 560 -2.20 -22.13 22.64
N SER A 561 -3.00 -22.55 23.64
CA SER A 561 -4.34 -22.02 23.89
C SER A 561 -4.37 -20.82 24.84
N THR A 562 -3.41 -20.72 25.76
CA THR A 562 -3.35 -19.73 26.83
C THR A 562 -3.16 -18.32 26.26
N CYS A 563 -2.27 -18.15 25.29
CA CYS A 563 -2.06 -16.84 24.64
C CYS A 563 -3.34 -16.31 23.97
N VAL A 564 -4.13 -17.19 23.33
CA VAL A 564 -5.43 -16.83 22.75
C VAL A 564 -6.43 -16.43 23.83
N TYR A 565 -6.46 -17.17 24.93
CA TYR A 565 -7.41 -16.96 26.03
C TYR A 565 -7.11 -15.66 26.78
N ASP A 566 -5.84 -15.35 27.04
CA ASP A 566 -5.40 -14.11 27.69
C ASP A 566 -5.69 -12.89 26.81
N THR A 567 -5.42 -12.99 25.51
CA THR A 567 -5.77 -11.96 24.53
C THR A 567 -7.28 -11.69 24.53
N LEU A 568 -8.10 -12.75 24.50
CA LEU A 568 -9.56 -12.64 24.55
C LEU A 568 -10.06 -12.05 25.88
N GLN A 569 -9.48 -12.47 27.00
CA GLN A 569 -9.83 -11.99 28.33
C GLN A 569 -9.51 -10.51 28.52
N TRP A 570 -8.44 -10.02 27.88
CA TRP A 570 -8.10 -8.60 27.86
C TRP A 570 -9.06 -7.77 26.99
N MET A 571 -9.54 -8.35 25.89
CA MET A 571 -10.37 -7.65 24.91
C MET A 571 -11.88 -7.71 25.18
N ILE A 572 -12.37 -8.76 25.85
CA ILE A 572 -13.80 -9.07 25.92
C ILE A 572 -14.19 -9.35 27.37
N SER A 573 -15.10 -8.53 27.90
CA SER A 573 -15.66 -8.74 29.24
C SER A 573 -16.45 -10.05 29.31
N HIS A 574 -16.67 -10.54 30.52
CA HIS A 574 -17.39 -11.79 30.71
C HIS A 574 -18.82 -11.73 30.16
N GLU A 575 -19.51 -10.63 30.43
CA GLU A 575 -20.90 -10.35 30.03
C GLU A 575 -21.02 -10.36 28.50
N LEU A 576 -20.06 -9.74 27.80
CA LEU A 576 -19.99 -9.78 26.34
C LEU A 576 -19.74 -11.20 25.84
N ALA A 577 -18.83 -11.95 26.47
CA ALA A 577 -18.52 -13.31 26.06
C ALA A 577 -19.71 -14.28 26.19
N GLN A 578 -20.70 -14.00 27.04
CA GLN A 578 -21.91 -14.82 27.17
C GLN A 578 -22.86 -14.67 25.98
N ILE A 579 -22.95 -13.46 25.39
CA ILE A 579 -23.87 -13.13 24.31
C ILE A 579 -23.28 -13.28 22.90
N LEU A 580 -21.96 -13.46 22.79
CA LEU A 580 -21.25 -13.61 21.52
C LEU A 580 -21.04 -15.08 21.14
N ARG A 581 -20.97 -15.36 19.83
CA ARG A 581 -20.64 -16.68 19.29
C ARG A 581 -19.81 -16.60 18.01
N LEU A 582 -18.73 -17.38 17.95
CA LEU A 582 -17.89 -17.52 16.76
C LEU A 582 -18.61 -18.34 15.69
N THR A 583 -19.38 -17.65 14.85
CA THR A 583 -20.12 -18.18 13.69
C THR A 583 -20.31 -17.06 12.67
N THR A 584 -20.47 -17.41 11.39
CA THR A 584 -20.74 -16.47 10.29
C THR A 584 -22.23 -16.15 10.13
N LEU A 585 -23.11 -16.98 10.70
CA LEU A 585 -24.56 -16.85 10.67
C LEU A 585 -25.13 -16.65 12.08
N THR A 586 -26.19 -15.85 12.21
CA THR A 586 -26.96 -15.70 13.44
C THR A 586 -27.47 -17.05 13.91
N SER A 587 -27.08 -17.44 15.12
CA SER A 587 -27.42 -18.77 15.65
C SER A 587 -28.88 -18.84 16.12
N ILE A 588 -29.49 -20.03 16.04
CA ILE A 588 -30.80 -20.34 16.63
C ILE A 588 -30.82 -20.04 18.15
N SER A 589 -29.64 -20.02 18.80
CA SER A 589 -29.49 -19.70 20.22
C SER A 589 -29.63 -18.21 20.61
N GLY A 590 -29.97 -17.31 19.68
CA GLY A 590 -30.15 -15.87 19.97
C GLY A 590 -28.85 -15.09 20.24
N LYS A 591 -27.68 -15.75 20.17
CA LYS A 591 -26.36 -15.13 20.36
C LYS A 591 -25.88 -14.41 19.10
N THR A 592 -25.19 -13.30 19.28
CA THR A 592 -24.64 -12.46 18.21
C THR A 592 -23.45 -13.12 17.53
N ALA A 593 -23.54 -13.28 16.21
CA ALA A 593 -22.52 -13.88 15.36
C ALA A 593 -21.32 -12.94 15.14
N ILE A 594 -20.11 -13.42 15.40
CA ILE A 594 -18.87 -12.61 15.30
C ILE A 594 -17.79 -13.18 14.38
N GLY A 595 -18.01 -14.31 13.70
CA GLY A 595 -16.99 -15.01 12.90
C GLY A 595 -16.26 -14.13 11.88
N ASN A 596 -17.00 -13.23 11.22
CA ASN A 596 -16.48 -12.34 10.18
C ASN A 596 -16.16 -10.92 10.68
N LYS A 597 -16.10 -10.70 11.99
CA LYS A 597 -15.87 -9.36 12.55
C LYS A 597 -14.38 -9.05 12.64
N LEU A 598 -14.03 -7.77 12.44
CA LEU A 598 -12.65 -7.30 12.36
C LEU A 598 -11.83 -7.64 13.61
N PHE A 599 -12.41 -7.59 14.81
CA PHE A 599 -11.68 -7.93 16.03
C PHE A 599 -11.27 -9.41 16.11
N VAL A 600 -12.00 -10.33 15.45
CA VAL A 600 -11.62 -11.74 15.34
C VAL A 600 -10.40 -11.90 14.43
N LYS A 601 -10.31 -11.08 13.37
CA LYS A 601 -9.09 -10.96 12.55
C LYS A 601 -7.95 -10.36 13.38
N LEU A 602 -8.21 -9.28 14.13
CA LEU A 602 -7.22 -8.64 15.00
C LEU A 602 -6.62 -9.62 16.02
N ILE A 603 -7.44 -10.45 16.67
CA ILE A 603 -6.96 -11.48 17.61
C ILE A 603 -6.08 -12.50 16.90
N ARG A 604 -6.49 -12.97 15.72
CA ARG A 604 -5.71 -13.94 14.93
C ARG A 604 -4.34 -13.37 14.54
N ASP A 605 -4.34 -12.16 14.00
CA ASP A 605 -3.11 -11.50 13.55
C ASP A 605 -2.18 -11.21 14.76
N SER A 606 -2.73 -10.76 15.88
CA SER A 606 -1.95 -10.49 17.11
C SER A 606 -1.34 -11.76 17.71
N VAL A 607 -2.14 -12.84 17.82
CA VAL A 607 -1.66 -14.13 18.33
C VAL A 607 -0.61 -14.72 17.40
N ARG A 608 -0.82 -14.65 16.08
CA ARG A 608 0.11 -15.17 15.06
C ARG A 608 1.46 -14.45 15.12
N ILE A 609 1.47 -13.13 15.29
CA ILE A 609 2.72 -12.36 15.41
C ILE A 609 3.51 -12.78 16.65
N GLY A 610 2.84 -13.01 17.79
CA GLY A 610 3.50 -13.52 19.00
C GLY A 610 3.85 -15.01 18.94
N ASN A 611 3.17 -15.79 18.08
CA ASN A 611 3.24 -17.26 18.04
C ASN A 611 3.19 -17.77 16.59
N PRO A 612 4.27 -17.60 15.80
CA PRO A 612 4.28 -17.91 14.36
C PRO A 612 4.00 -19.38 14.02
N GLY A 613 4.13 -20.30 14.97
CA GLY A 613 3.82 -21.73 14.80
C GLY A 613 2.33 -22.10 14.91
N LEU A 614 1.42 -21.14 15.14
CA LEU A 614 -0.03 -21.39 15.22
C LEU A 614 -0.74 -21.09 13.89
N THR A 615 -1.53 -22.04 13.40
CA THR A 615 -2.35 -21.85 12.19
C THR A 615 -3.63 -21.10 12.49
N ASP A 616 -4.22 -20.43 11.48
CA ASP A 616 -5.52 -19.75 11.62
C ASP A 616 -6.61 -20.69 12.12
N HIS A 617 -6.58 -21.95 11.67
CA HIS A 617 -7.53 -22.96 12.10
C HIS A 617 -7.40 -23.27 13.60
N GLN A 618 -6.17 -23.42 14.10
CA GLN A 618 -5.91 -23.64 15.52
C GLN A 618 -6.37 -22.45 16.38
N ILE A 619 -6.02 -21.23 15.97
CA ILE A 619 -6.41 -20.02 16.69
C ILE A 619 -7.94 -19.86 16.68
N THR A 620 -8.58 -20.07 15.53
CA THR A 620 -10.05 -20.02 15.40
C THR A 620 -10.73 -21.07 16.27
N SER A 621 -10.16 -22.28 16.35
CA SER A 621 -10.65 -23.34 17.24
C SER A 621 -10.57 -22.92 18.71
N PHE A 622 -9.46 -22.31 19.14
CA PHE A 622 -9.29 -21.80 20.51
C PHE A 622 -10.25 -20.65 20.81
N ILE A 623 -10.42 -19.69 19.91
CA ILE A 623 -11.42 -18.62 20.07
C ILE A 623 -12.82 -19.23 20.24
N GLY A 624 -13.16 -20.21 19.40
CA GLY A 624 -14.44 -20.91 19.49
C GLY A 624 -14.63 -21.65 20.81
N ALA A 625 -13.59 -22.34 21.30
CA ALA A 625 -13.60 -23.02 22.59
C ALA A 625 -13.79 -22.04 23.75
N TRP A 626 -13.09 -20.90 23.72
CA TRP A 626 -13.22 -19.86 24.72
C TRP A 626 -14.64 -19.30 24.79
N PHE A 627 -15.30 -19.02 23.67
CA PHE A 627 -16.71 -18.59 23.70
C PHE A 627 -17.68 -19.69 24.17
N ARG A 628 -17.43 -20.96 23.88
CA ARG A 628 -18.26 -22.08 24.36
C ARG A 628 -18.18 -22.25 25.88
N GLN A 629 -17.00 -22.02 26.45
CA GLN A 629 -16.75 -22.14 27.89
C GLN A 629 -17.19 -20.90 28.68
N SER A 630 -17.75 -19.87 28.04
CA SER A 630 -18.08 -18.61 28.73
C SER A 630 -19.02 -18.83 29.91
N SER A 631 -20.13 -19.53 29.75
CA SER A 631 -21.09 -19.80 30.84
C SER A 631 -20.54 -20.59 32.03
N GLN A 632 -19.38 -21.24 31.90
CA GLN A 632 -18.74 -22.01 32.97
C GLN A 632 -17.68 -21.22 33.74
N ARG A 633 -17.23 -20.07 33.21
CA ARG A 633 -16.16 -19.27 33.84
C ARG A 633 -16.55 -18.68 35.20
N ASP A 634 -17.80 -18.28 35.39
CA ASP A 634 -18.31 -17.77 36.68
C ASP A 634 -18.49 -18.86 37.74
N LYS A 635 -18.82 -20.09 37.33
CA LYS A 635 -18.97 -21.22 38.27
C LYS A 635 -17.64 -21.56 38.96
N SER A 636 -16.53 -21.53 38.21
CA SER A 636 -15.18 -21.77 38.77
C SER A 636 -14.73 -20.68 39.76
N LYS A 637 -15.15 -19.42 39.57
CA LYS A 637 -14.84 -18.34 40.52
C LYS A 637 -15.66 -18.44 41.80
N ASN A 638 -16.92 -18.86 41.72
CA ASN A 638 -17.78 -19.05 42.89
C ASN A 638 -17.47 -20.34 43.67
N GLU A 639 -17.06 -21.42 43.00
CA GLU A 639 -16.63 -22.65 43.68
C GLU A 639 -15.30 -22.47 44.43
N ASN A 640 -14.36 -21.70 43.89
CA ASN A 640 -13.12 -21.36 44.60
C ASN A 640 -13.35 -20.43 45.81
N ASN A 641 -14.34 -19.53 45.76
CA ASN A 641 -14.71 -18.70 46.92
C ASN A 641 -15.54 -19.46 47.97
N ALA A 642 -16.35 -20.45 47.56
CA ALA A 642 -17.08 -21.32 48.49
C ALA A 642 -16.16 -22.31 49.21
N GLY A 643 -15.13 -22.84 48.52
CA GLY A 643 -14.09 -23.68 49.13
C GLY A 643 -13.25 -22.95 50.17
N HIS A 644 -12.97 -21.66 49.95
CA HIS A 644 -12.18 -20.84 50.88
C HIS A 644 -12.93 -20.45 52.16
N LEU A 645 -14.26 -20.42 52.14
CA LEU A 645 -15.11 -20.17 53.31
C LEU A 645 -15.41 -21.45 54.11
N ALA A 646 -15.40 -22.63 53.46
CA ALA A 646 -15.58 -23.91 54.14
C ALA A 646 -14.29 -24.42 54.81
N GLN A 647 -13.10 -24.13 54.26
CA GLN A 647 -11.82 -24.54 54.85
C GLN A 647 -11.35 -23.68 56.03
N ASN A 648 -11.96 -22.53 56.27
CA ASN A 648 -11.63 -21.66 57.41
C ASN A 648 -12.47 -21.95 58.68
N ALA A 649 -13.40 -22.91 58.64
CA ALA A 649 -14.22 -23.29 59.79
C ALA A 649 -13.76 -24.59 60.49
N GLU A 650 -12.95 -25.44 59.84
CA GLU A 650 -12.53 -26.75 60.40
C GLU A 650 -11.06 -26.84 60.82
N THR A 651 -10.25 -25.81 60.64
CA THR A 651 -8.83 -25.78 61.08
C THR A 651 -8.59 -24.85 62.26
N ALA A 652 -9.41 -25.01 63.30
CA ALA A 652 -9.15 -24.48 64.64
C ALA A 652 -9.24 -25.59 65.69
N SER A 653 -8.40 -26.64 65.58
CA SER A 653 -7.90 -27.40 66.74
C SER A 653 -6.78 -28.38 66.36
N GLY A 654 -5.59 -28.15 66.93
CA GLY A 654 -4.79 -29.19 67.61
C GLY A 654 -4.01 -30.23 66.80
N GLN A 655 -2.70 -30.02 66.77
CA GLN A 655 -1.59 -31.00 66.67
C GLN A 655 -1.86 -32.39 67.28
N ASP A 656 -1.45 -33.48 66.61
CA ASP A 656 -0.20 -34.23 66.86
C ASP A 656 -0.23 -35.66 66.25
N GLY A 657 0.93 -36.11 65.72
CA GLY A 657 1.35 -37.52 65.78
C GLY A 657 1.18 -38.46 64.58
N GLY A 658 2.31 -38.83 63.95
CA GLY A 658 2.69 -40.25 63.78
C GLY A 658 2.48 -40.97 62.44
N GLY A 659 3.59 -41.20 61.72
CA GLY A 659 4.05 -42.52 61.24
C GLY A 659 3.37 -43.20 60.04
N GLY A 660 4.19 -43.72 59.11
CA GLY A 660 3.79 -44.83 58.23
C GLY A 660 4.47 -44.84 56.85
N ALA A 661 5.48 -45.70 56.70
CA ALA A 661 6.17 -46.02 55.45
C ALA A 661 5.41 -47.06 54.60
N GLN A 662 5.66 -47.08 53.28
CA GLN A 662 5.83 -48.24 52.37
C GLN A 662 5.68 -47.76 50.92
N GLU A 663 6.75 -47.72 50.11
CA GLU A 663 7.40 -48.80 49.34
C GLU A 663 6.80 -49.03 47.93
N ASN A 664 7.70 -48.81 46.94
CA ASN A 664 7.88 -49.52 45.67
C ASN A 664 6.71 -49.53 44.64
N SER A 665 6.95 -49.24 43.36
CA SER A 665 8.03 -49.79 42.54
C SER A 665 8.24 -49.02 41.24
N ASN A 666 9.52 -48.91 40.88
CA ASN A 666 10.06 -48.50 39.58
C ASN A 666 9.60 -49.42 38.44
N GLN A 667 9.58 -48.88 37.23
CA GLN A 667 10.27 -49.52 36.10
C GLN A 667 10.75 -48.49 35.06
N HIS A 668 12.07 -48.35 35.00
CA HIS A 668 12.87 -47.75 33.94
C HIS A 668 12.73 -48.54 32.63
N HIS A 669 12.89 -47.87 31.47
CA HIS A 669 13.99 -48.24 30.58
C HIS A 669 14.40 -47.11 29.62
N ASP A 670 15.72 -46.94 29.58
CA ASP A 670 16.51 -45.94 28.88
C ASP A 670 16.67 -46.17 27.38
N ASN A 671 16.98 -45.08 26.68
CA ASN A 671 17.62 -45.03 25.37
C ASN A 671 19.03 -45.65 25.39
N PRO A 672 19.55 -46.07 24.22
CA PRO A 672 20.98 -46.01 23.95
C PRO A 672 21.32 -44.99 22.86
N VAL A 673 22.41 -44.26 23.11
CA VAL A 673 23.25 -43.55 22.15
C VAL A 673 24.44 -44.46 21.82
N SER A 674 24.81 -44.57 20.55
CA SER A 674 26.22 -44.56 20.12
C SER A 674 26.36 -44.49 18.60
N ASP A 675 27.03 -43.42 18.18
CA ASP A 675 27.94 -43.22 17.05
C ASP A 675 28.39 -44.44 16.23
N ASP A 676 28.44 -44.27 14.90
CA ASP A 676 29.69 -44.31 14.12
C ASP A 676 29.47 -43.91 12.63
N LEU A 677 30.43 -43.14 12.10
CA LEU A 677 30.72 -42.71 10.71
C LEU A 677 30.01 -41.50 10.10
#